data_AF-A0A4Q2S8S8-F1
#
_entry.id   AF-A0A4Q2S8S8-F1
#
_cell.length_a   1.000
_cell.length_b   1.000
_cell.length_c   1.000
_cell.angle_alpha   90.00
_cell.angle_beta   90.00
_cell.angle_gamma   90.00
#
_symmetry.space_group_name_H-M   'P 1'
#
loop_
_entity.id
_entity.type
_entity.pdbx_description
1 polymer ?
#
loop_
_entity_poly.entity_id
_entity_poly.type
_entity_poly.pdbx_seq_one_letter_code
_entity_poly.pdbx_strand_id
1 'polypeptide(L)'
;MFIVDGALHWSASDLTAAATCEYAVLRTLDHKLGWAAALQTPEDPLMRHIAALGDVHEERLLAEYVASGDVVQMPRVLGSHTAAKLQAARDDTLEALLSDAPVVYQAAFSDGEFFGYADFVERADDGWCVCDAKLARQAKPQALLQLGAYAEQMRTLGLPVSSRVALLLGNGERVEFHLSDVLPVFSERRERLRHLLGAHRAGGQPVEWRADGVLACGGCAECRDAAEKADDLVLVAGLRMDQRRKLRAAGILTMGDLAGAGSGPADLAKATFEKLRSQAAIQWSHRHAGEGAPVVFELLDGAAEALPRLPAPSAGDLFFDFEGDPLYDEGDPSRVGLEYLWGVLGTDDDYMPIWAHDWAEEREAFVTFMELVAKRRADHPDMHIYHYAPYETTALKRLAMRYQTCEKELDDLLRSEVFVDLYATVRASVRVSAPSYSIKKLEPLYMGDELRSDDDDAVSDGGASVVAYHEFRTWRSEDPPAATKRLAALADYNEYDCLSTLRLRDWLLARAEDVGVRHLIVPRTNVVEGEELTVKDPVFLGLMELSGPEVRTERTAPEQACAMLATSLDYFRRENKQFWWEHFERLTHPLDDWAGARDVFVVESAEVVSDWQVPEGKAKNARRVVRLVGEWTPGSKNGLGAKVAYPQPAPPKSHGPERAPYGACDSAEVRPDDADTRVVLLTESRKPEDAFAALPVALLPGSPPHVGKLEDAIKEVGQDVVTAGAPPSSAAMDILARRAPRLRGGRPLPRHEATIANLVEALAGMNDSYVAVQGPPGTGKTYAGSRVIKCLVEQHGWRIGVVAQSHAVVENMLDGIVKAGLDPTLVGKAKVEKADPAWTSLKNVPKFLDEHVAAGCVIGGTAWDFANDNTVPRESLDLLVIDEAGQFSLAPTIAVSVAARRLLLLGDPQQLPQVSQGTHAEPVDTSALGWLLDGHRTLPEDRGYFLAESYRMHPALCGRVSVLSYEGRLRAAAPASQRSLESVPPGLEVVTVPHAGNQTASSEEAAEVVAQVRAHLGARWDDPDDASAPRPLDQCDFVVVAPYNAQVTLIRARLKEAGLGDVRVGTVDKFQGQEAPIAIVSMTASSPGDVPRGMGFLLSRNRVNVAVSRAQWKAIVIRSASLTAYMPSSVDGLLELGAFIGLCGERSSAKDRSCDQADLRSRTVEPWS
;
A
#
# COMPACT_ATOMS: atom_id res chain seq x y z
N MET A 1 17.64 15.06 -24.09
CA MET A 1 18.23 14.38 -25.27
C MET A 1 18.87 15.35 -26.27
N PHE A 2 20.03 14.98 -26.85
CA PHE A 2 20.72 15.75 -27.90
C PHE A 2 21.58 14.83 -28.80
N ILE A 3 22.05 15.34 -29.95
CA ILE A 3 22.88 14.57 -30.90
C ILE A 3 24.25 15.23 -31.02
N VAL A 4 25.32 14.43 -30.88
CA VAL A 4 26.72 14.86 -31.05
C VAL A 4 27.39 13.90 -32.02
N ASP A 5 27.99 14.41 -33.10
CA ASP A 5 28.71 13.62 -34.11
C ASP A 5 27.91 12.41 -34.65
N GLY A 6 26.58 12.53 -34.72
CA GLY A 6 25.67 11.47 -35.16
C GLY A 6 25.30 10.43 -34.09
N ALA A 7 25.87 10.51 -32.88
CA ALA A 7 25.48 9.71 -31.72
C ALA A 7 24.36 10.39 -30.93
N LEU A 8 23.40 9.59 -30.45
CA LEU A 8 22.28 10.08 -29.64
C LEU A 8 22.66 10.01 -28.17
N HIS A 9 22.57 11.15 -27.48
CA HIS A 9 22.79 11.24 -26.05
C HIS A 9 21.47 11.50 -25.31
N TRP A 10 21.20 10.70 -24.29
CA TRP A 10 20.05 10.83 -23.40
C TRP A 10 20.51 10.99 -21.93
N SER A 11 19.64 11.54 -21.09
CA SER A 11 19.90 11.76 -19.67
C SER A 11 18.98 10.91 -18.79
N ALA A 12 19.21 10.93 -17.48
CA ALA A 12 18.32 10.25 -16.52
C ALA A 12 16.89 10.84 -16.53
N SER A 13 16.74 12.11 -16.91
CA SER A 13 15.43 12.74 -17.12
C SER A 13 14.71 12.19 -18.36
N ASP A 14 15.43 11.89 -19.45
CA ASP A 14 14.84 11.26 -20.64
C ASP A 14 14.35 9.84 -20.33
N LEU A 15 15.11 9.08 -19.52
CA LEU A 15 14.72 7.76 -19.02
C LEU A 15 13.44 7.83 -18.18
N THR A 16 13.38 8.80 -17.28
CA THR A 16 12.20 9.09 -16.46
C THR A 16 10.97 9.43 -17.31
N ALA A 17 11.16 10.29 -18.31
CA ALA A 17 10.10 10.66 -19.24
C ALA A 17 9.59 9.44 -20.03
N ALA A 18 10.49 8.57 -20.50
CA ALA A 18 10.12 7.37 -21.26
C ALA A 18 9.34 6.37 -20.40
N ALA A 19 9.70 6.26 -19.12
CA ALA A 19 8.99 5.42 -18.17
C ALA A 19 7.54 5.89 -17.92
N THR A 20 7.25 7.16 -18.18
CA THR A 20 5.89 7.75 -18.10
C THR A 20 5.16 7.67 -19.44
N CYS A 21 5.84 8.03 -20.53
CA CYS A 21 5.25 8.08 -21.86
C CYS A 21 6.34 7.92 -22.94
N GLU A 22 6.51 6.69 -23.43
CA GLU A 22 7.42 6.37 -24.54
C GLU A 22 7.07 7.16 -25.80
N TYR A 23 5.77 7.34 -26.09
CA TYR A 23 5.29 8.14 -27.22
C TYR A 23 5.84 9.58 -27.17
N ALA A 24 5.74 10.26 -26.03
CA ALA A 24 6.23 11.65 -25.90
C ALA A 24 7.76 11.76 -26.04
N VAL A 25 8.50 10.76 -25.57
CA VAL A 25 9.95 10.70 -25.77
C VAL A 25 10.32 10.48 -27.23
N LEU A 26 9.60 9.61 -27.93
CA LEU A 26 9.79 9.42 -29.38
C LEU A 26 9.43 10.68 -30.18
N ARG A 27 8.37 11.41 -29.79
CA ARG A 27 8.03 12.72 -30.37
C ARG A 27 9.12 13.77 -30.14
N THR A 28 9.73 13.75 -28.96
CA THR A 28 10.91 14.60 -28.66
C THR A 28 12.09 14.22 -29.56
N LEU A 29 12.35 12.93 -29.76
CA LEU A 29 13.37 12.44 -30.68
C LEU A 29 13.07 12.83 -32.14
N ASP A 30 11.82 12.69 -32.59
CA ASP A 30 11.38 13.12 -33.94
C ASP A 30 11.71 14.58 -34.18
N HIS A 31 11.44 15.44 -33.19
CA HIS A 31 11.79 16.84 -33.26
C HIS A 31 13.30 17.06 -33.38
N LYS A 32 14.12 16.36 -32.57
CA LYS A 32 15.58 16.45 -32.65
C LYS A 32 16.15 15.91 -33.97
N LEU A 33 15.49 14.94 -34.59
CA LEU A 33 15.85 14.37 -35.90
C LEU A 33 15.31 15.19 -37.08
N GLY A 34 14.46 16.20 -36.83
CA GLY A 34 13.80 16.98 -37.88
C GLY A 34 12.67 16.25 -38.61
N TRP A 35 12.17 15.14 -38.03
CA TRP A 35 11.06 14.35 -38.57
C TRP A 35 9.69 14.97 -38.25
N ALA A 36 9.59 15.75 -37.17
CA ALA A 36 8.38 16.48 -36.81
C ALA A 36 8.67 17.85 -36.15
N ALA A 37 7.67 18.74 -36.16
CA ALA A 37 7.73 19.98 -35.39
C ALA A 37 7.55 19.71 -33.89
N ALA A 38 8.16 20.55 -33.05
CA ALA A 38 7.93 20.56 -31.61
C ALA A 38 6.51 21.07 -31.29
N LEU A 39 5.82 20.40 -30.37
CA LEU A 39 4.57 20.89 -29.84
C LEU A 39 4.82 22.15 -28.99
N GLN A 40 4.14 23.24 -29.30
CA GLN A 40 4.16 24.44 -28.47
C GLN A 40 3.22 24.20 -27.29
N THR A 41 3.80 24.07 -26.09
CA THR A 41 3.02 23.89 -24.86
C THR A 41 3.26 25.11 -23.98
N PRO A 42 2.22 25.79 -23.47
CA PRO A 42 2.40 26.85 -22.49
C PRO A 42 3.17 26.30 -21.30
N GLU A 43 4.16 27.06 -20.82
CA GLU A 43 4.96 26.63 -19.68
C GLU A 43 4.17 26.83 -18.39
N ASP A 44 3.96 25.73 -17.67
CA ASP A 44 3.24 25.68 -16.40
C ASP A 44 3.94 26.55 -15.34
N PRO A 45 3.29 27.63 -14.85
CA PRO A 45 3.87 28.53 -13.86
C PRO A 45 4.30 27.84 -12.56
N LEU A 46 3.54 26.85 -12.09
CA LEU A 46 3.87 26.09 -10.88
C LEU A 46 5.13 25.26 -11.08
N MET A 47 5.26 24.59 -12.22
CA MET A 47 6.44 23.77 -12.53
C MET A 47 7.71 24.63 -12.65
N ARG A 48 7.61 25.83 -13.24
CA ARG A 48 8.73 26.79 -13.29
C ARG A 48 9.14 27.25 -11.89
N HIS A 49 8.16 27.55 -11.04
CA HIS A 49 8.40 27.97 -9.66
C HIS A 49 9.08 26.86 -8.84
N ILE A 50 8.59 25.63 -8.95
CA ILE A 50 9.19 24.44 -8.29
C ILE A 50 10.65 24.24 -8.73
N ALA A 51 10.97 24.43 -10.01
CA ALA A 51 12.34 24.29 -10.51
C ALA A 51 13.29 25.33 -9.87
N ALA A 52 12.87 26.61 -9.81
CA ALA A 52 13.67 27.67 -9.21
C ALA A 52 13.91 27.45 -7.71
N LEU A 53 12.90 26.99 -6.96
CA LEU A 53 13.06 26.61 -5.56
C LEU A 53 14.02 25.41 -5.40
N GLY A 54 14.06 24.50 -6.39
CA GLY A 54 15.00 23.39 -6.45
C GLY A 54 16.45 23.84 -6.51
N ASP A 55 16.76 24.80 -7.39
CA ASP A 55 18.11 25.35 -7.53
C ASP A 55 18.57 26.01 -6.22
N VAL A 56 17.69 26.79 -5.57
CA VAL A 56 17.99 27.42 -4.27
C VAL A 56 18.26 26.39 -3.17
N HIS A 57 17.53 25.28 -3.17
CA HIS A 57 17.74 24.19 -2.21
C HIS A 57 19.09 23.48 -2.42
N GLU A 58 19.47 23.20 -3.67
CA GLU A 58 20.77 22.63 -4.02
C GLU A 58 21.93 23.55 -3.61
N GLU A 59 21.82 24.86 -3.86
CA GLU A 59 22.81 25.85 -3.44
C GLU A 59 22.96 25.94 -1.91
N ARG A 60 21.84 25.84 -1.16
CA ARG A 60 21.87 25.79 0.31
C ARG A 60 22.63 24.57 0.82
N LEU A 61 22.34 23.39 0.28
CA LEU A 61 23.04 22.15 0.64
C LEU A 61 24.54 22.25 0.31
N LEU A 62 24.90 22.79 -0.86
CA LEU A 62 26.29 23.02 -1.21
C LEU A 62 27.01 23.90 -0.18
N ALA A 63 26.37 24.99 0.26
CA ALA A 63 26.93 25.87 1.28
C ALA A 63 27.17 25.15 2.63
N GLU A 64 26.27 24.23 3.01
CA GLU A 64 26.43 23.38 4.20
C GLU A 64 27.63 22.42 4.06
N TYR A 65 27.77 21.73 2.91
CA TYR A 65 28.92 20.86 2.67
C TYR A 65 30.24 21.63 2.71
N VAL A 66 30.31 22.80 2.04
CA VAL A 66 31.50 23.67 2.04
C VAL A 66 31.85 24.16 3.45
N ALA A 67 30.85 24.40 4.31
CA ALA A 67 31.10 24.76 5.71
C ALA A 67 31.63 23.58 6.55
N SER A 68 31.27 22.35 6.18
CA SER A 68 31.60 21.13 6.94
C SER A 68 32.91 20.45 6.53
N GLY A 69 33.45 20.71 5.33
CA GLY A 69 34.68 20.08 4.85
C GLY A 69 35.07 20.46 3.41
N ASP A 70 36.08 19.77 2.87
CA ASP A 70 36.59 20.02 1.51
C ASP A 70 35.63 19.46 0.44
N VAL A 71 35.11 20.33 -0.43
CA VAL A 71 34.24 19.95 -1.56
C VAL A 71 34.93 20.29 -2.87
N VAL A 72 35.06 19.31 -3.77
CA VAL A 72 35.54 19.57 -5.14
C VAL A 72 34.35 19.85 -6.05
N GLN A 73 34.26 21.08 -6.55
CA GLN A 73 33.17 21.50 -7.45
C GLN A 73 33.59 21.33 -8.92
N MET A 74 32.82 20.55 -9.68
CA MET A 74 33.06 20.31 -11.10
C MET A 74 32.42 21.39 -11.98
N PRO A 75 33.09 21.84 -13.06
CA PRO A 75 32.49 22.80 -13.99
C PRO A 75 31.42 22.13 -14.86
N ARG A 76 30.25 22.77 -15.00
CA ARG A 76 29.22 22.34 -15.97
C ARG A 76 29.65 22.67 -17.41
N VAL A 77 29.35 21.77 -18.35
CA VAL A 77 29.54 22.01 -19.79
C VAL A 77 28.56 23.06 -20.29
N LEU A 78 29.06 24.27 -20.61
CA LEU A 78 28.26 25.36 -21.15
C LEU A 78 28.27 25.39 -22.70
N GLY A 79 27.14 25.84 -23.27
CA GLY A 79 26.97 26.03 -24.71
C GLY A 79 26.76 24.71 -25.48
N SER A 80 27.39 24.56 -26.65
CA SER A 80 27.25 23.34 -27.46
C SER A 80 27.98 22.14 -26.84
N HIS A 81 27.28 21.01 -26.74
CA HIS A 81 27.84 19.71 -26.37
C HIS A 81 28.66 19.15 -27.54
N THR A 82 29.97 18.98 -27.35
CA THR A 82 30.88 18.30 -28.29
C THR A 82 31.49 17.08 -27.62
N ALA A 83 31.85 16.04 -28.38
CA ALA A 83 32.39 14.81 -27.82
C ALA A 83 33.61 15.07 -26.92
N ALA A 84 34.50 16.00 -27.34
CA ALA A 84 35.67 16.39 -26.56
C ALA A 84 35.31 17.05 -25.22
N LYS A 85 34.28 17.90 -25.16
CA LYS A 85 33.84 18.55 -23.90
C LYS A 85 33.21 17.54 -22.93
N LEU A 86 32.40 16.62 -23.44
CA LEU A 86 31.77 15.57 -22.61
C LEU A 86 32.84 14.62 -22.05
N GLN A 87 33.84 14.27 -22.88
CA GLN A 87 34.97 13.45 -22.46
C GLN A 87 35.82 14.16 -21.40
N ALA A 88 36.12 15.45 -21.58
CA ALA A 88 36.89 16.23 -20.60
C ALA A 88 36.18 16.30 -19.24
N ALA A 89 34.88 16.61 -19.22
CA ALA A 89 34.10 16.67 -17.98
C ALA A 89 34.08 15.32 -17.21
N ARG A 90 34.04 14.19 -17.94
CA ARG A 90 34.14 12.86 -17.36
C ARG A 90 35.52 12.61 -16.75
N ASP A 91 36.58 13.00 -17.45
CA ASP A 91 37.95 12.76 -17.01
C ASP A 91 38.29 13.63 -15.78
N ASP A 92 37.82 14.89 -15.75
CA ASP A 92 37.91 15.78 -14.57
C ASP A 92 37.19 15.16 -13.34
N THR A 93 36.02 14.55 -13.58
CA THR A 93 35.26 13.86 -12.52
C THR A 93 36.01 12.64 -12.00
N LEU A 94 36.65 11.85 -12.87
CA LEU A 94 37.45 10.70 -12.46
C LEU A 94 38.67 11.12 -11.65
N GLU A 95 39.35 12.20 -12.04
CA GLU A 95 40.46 12.77 -11.27
C GLU A 95 40.00 13.20 -9.87
N ALA A 96 38.86 13.88 -9.77
CA ALA A 96 38.27 14.28 -8.49
C ALA A 96 37.94 13.07 -7.59
N LEU A 97 37.35 12.01 -8.14
CA LEU A 97 36.97 10.79 -7.40
C LEU A 97 38.17 9.88 -7.06
N LEU A 98 39.34 10.11 -7.65
CA LEU A 98 40.60 9.45 -7.28
C LEU A 98 41.41 10.25 -6.24
N SER A 99 41.00 11.49 -5.97
CA SER A 99 41.62 12.34 -4.95
C SER A 99 41.16 12.00 -3.52
N ASP A 100 41.76 12.63 -2.52
CA ASP A 100 41.37 12.51 -1.10
C ASP A 100 40.12 13.33 -0.73
N ALA A 101 39.42 13.90 -1.72
CA ALA A 101 38.20 14.65 -1.50
C ALA A 101 37.14 13.79 -0.76
N PRO A 102 36.48 14.33 0.29
CA PRO A 102 35.36 13.66 0.93
C PRO A 102 34.06 13.80 0.12
N VAL A 103 33.90 14.89 -0.64
CA VAL A 103 32.71 15.17 -1.47
C VAL A 103 33.09 15.76 -2.82
N VAL A 104 32.46 15.26 -3.89
CA VAL A 104 32.52 15.83 -5.25
C VAL A 104 31.12 16.35 -5.61
N TYR A 105 31.03 17.63 -5.97
CA TYR A 105 29.79 18.29 -6.39
C TYR A 105 29.74 18.43 -7.91
N GLN A 106 28.58 18.15 -8.52
CA GLN A 106 28.33 18.22 -9.96
C GLN A 106 29.19 17.24 -10.80
N ALA A 107 29.41 16.03 -10.29
CA ALA A 107 30.16 14.97 -10.96
C ALA A 107 29.54 14.57 -12.31
N ALA A 108 30.27 14.72 -13.41
CA ALA A 108 29.80 14.45 -14.76
C ALA A 108 30.07 12.99 -15.19
N PHE A 109 29.03 12.29 -15.63
CA PHE A 109 29.12 10.91 -16.09
C PHE A 109 28.71 10.76 -17.56
N SER A 110 29.45 9.92 -18.31
CA SER A 110 29.21 9.66 -19.73
C SER A 110 29.71 8.27 -20.16
N ASP A 111 28.88 7.54 -20.92
CA ASP A 111 29.25 6.26 -21.56
C ASP A 111 29.13 6.27 -23.09
N GLY A 112 28.98 7.45 -23.68
CA GLY A 112 28.82 7.63 -25.13
C GLY A 112 27.36 7.66 -25.62
N GLU A 113 26.40 7.17 -24.83
CA GLU A 113 24.96 7.31 -25.12
C GLU A 113 24.21 7.99 -23.97
N PHE A 114 24.72 7.90 -22.75
CA PHE A 114 24.24 8.62 -21.57
C PHE A 114 25.11 9.82 -21.26
N PHE A 115 24.51 10.92 -20.79
CA PHE A 115 25.22 12.04 -20.18
C PHE A 115 24.39 12.69 -19.06
N GLY A 116 25.00 12.95 -17.91
CA GLY A 116 24.34 13.63 -16.78
C GLY A 116 25.31 14.06 -15.68
N TYR A 117 24.81 14.82 -14.71
CA TYR A 117 25.56 15.30 -13.55
C TYR A 117 24.91 14.76 -12.28
N ALA A 118 25.70 14.10 -11.43
CA ALA A 118 25.28 13.81 -10.06
C ALA A 118 25.51 15.04 -9.19
N ASP A 119 24.52 15.42 -8.40
CA ASP A 119 24.62 16.61 -7.55
C ASP A 119 25.76 16.44 -6.54
N PHE A 120 25.76 15.35 -5.77
CA PHE A 120 26.79 15.05 -4.78
C PHE A 120 27.26 13.60 -4.87
N VAL A 121 28.57 13.38 -4.71
CA VAL A 121 29.17 12.05 -4.56
C VAL A 121 30.05 12.07 -3.31
N GLU A 122 29.68 11.30 -2.30
CA GLU A 122 30.28 11.32 -0.97
C GLU A 122 31.10 10.06 -0.70
N ARG A 123 32.19 10.18 0.04
CA ARG A 123 33.00 9.03 0.48
C ARG A 123 32.36 8.40 1.72
N ALA A 124 32.03 7.11 1.64
CA ALA A 124 31.48 6.29 2.73
C ALA A 124 32.44 5.13 3.09
N ASP A 125 32.13 4.40 4.18
CA ASP A 125 32.95 3.30 4.69
C ASP A 125 33.12 2.14 3.69
N ASP A 126 32.12 1.89 2.85
CA ASP A 126 32.06 0.79 1.87
C ASP A 126 32.25 1.24 0.41
N GLY A 127 32.57 2.51 0.17
CA GLY A 127 32.81 3.07 -1.17
C GLY A 127 32.20 4.47 -1.36
N TRP A 128 32.03 4.90 -2.60
CA TRP A 128 31.37 6.17 -2.92
C TRP A 128 29.85 6.04 -2.92
N CYS A 129 29.18 6.91 -2.17
CA CYS A 129 27.73 7.06 -2.12
C CYS A 129 27.28 8.14 -3.08
N VAL A 130 26.37 7.82 -3.99
CA VAL A 130 25.71 8.80 -4.86
C VAL A 130 24.58 9.46 -4.07
N CYS A 131 24.58 10.79 -4.05
CA CYS A 131 23.59 11.62 -3.38
C CYS A 131 22.98 12.62 -4.38
N ASP A 132 21.66 12.76 -4.35
CA ASP A 132 20.92 13.63 -5.26
C ASP A 132 20.00 14.56 -4.46
N ALA A 133 20.02 15.84 -4.79
CA ALA A 133 19.31 16.88 -4.07
C ALA A 133 17.92 17.07 -4.66
N LYS A 134 16.89 17.04 -3.81
CA LYS A 134 15.51 17.21 -4.23
C LYS A 134 14.77 18.10 -3.25
N LEU A 135 14.25 19.22 -3.77
CA LEU A 135 13.33 20.08 -3.01
C LEU A 135 12.12 19.33 -2.46
N ALA A 136 11.69 18.28 -3.17
CA ALA A 136 10.63 17.42 -2.67
C ALA A 136 11.01 16.83 -1.31
N ARG A 137 10.09 16.90 -0.34
CA ARG A 137 10.26 16.34 1.01
C ARG A 137 9.97 14.85 1.10
N GLN A 138 9.43 14.30 0.02
CA GLN A 138 9.24 12.87 -0.14
C GLN A 138 10.04 12.43 -1.34
N ALA A 139 10.74 11.32 -1.17
CA ALA A 139 11.43 10.66 -2.25
C ALA A 139 10.43 10.34 -3.38
N LYS A 140 10.83 10.62 -4.61
CA LYS A 140 10.06 10.28 -5.82
C LYS A 140 10.75 9.11 -6.54
N PRO A 141 10.00 8.14 -7.09
CA PRO A 141 10.57 6.99 -7.82
C PRO A 141 11.57 7.40 -8.91
N GLN A 142 11.28 8.50 -9.59
CA GLN A 142 12.08 9.04 -10.66
C GLN A 142 13.49 9.43 -10.21
N ALA A 143 13.63 9.98 -9.00
CA ALA A 143 14.92 10.39 -8.43
C ALA A 143 15.82 9.17 -8.15
N LEU A 144 15.23 8.04 -7.73
CA LEU A 144 15.98 6.79 -7.50
C LEU A 144 16.58 6.24 -8.81
N LEU A 145 15.91 6.40 -9.95
CA LEU A 145 16.51 6.01 -11.24
C LEU A 145 17.73 6.87 -11.59
N GLN A 146 17.76 8.15 -11.20
CA GLN A 146 18.93 9.01 -11.38
C GLN A 146 20.12 8.51 -10.54
N LEU A 147 19.87 8.18 -9.26
CA LEU A 147 20.87 7.56 -8.38
C LEU A 147 21.41 6.25 -8.97
N GLY A 148 20.52 5.37 -9.44
CA GLY A 148 20.90 4.11 -10.11
C GLY A 148 21.75 4.33 -11.35
N ALA A 149 21.43 5.37 -12.15
CA ALA A 149 22.21 5.73 -13.33
C ALA A 149 23.65 6.07 -12.99
N TYR A 150 23.85 7.01 -12.06
CA TYR A 150 25.21 7.44 -11.70
C TYR A 150 25.99 6.33 -10.99
N ALA A 151 25.34 5.52 -10.14
CA ALA A 151 25.97 4.37 -9.50
C ALA A 151 26.46 3.32 -10.52
N GLU A 152 25.68 3.05 -11.59
CA GLU A 152 26.11 2.13 -12.67
C GLU A 152 27.31 2.69 -13.45
N GLN A 153 27.34 4.00 -13.69
CA GLN A 153 28.45 4.66 -14.38
C GLN A 153 29.74 4.56 -13.56
N MET A 154 29.66 4.82 -12.26
CA MET A 154 30.81 4.68 -11.35
C MET A 154 31.34 3.23 -11.32
N ARG A 155 30.45 2.23 -11.28
CA ARG A 155 30.85 0.81 -11.38
C ARG A 155 31.54 0.49 -12.69
N THR A 156 31.05 1.05 -13.80
CA THR A 156 31.64 0.86 -15.14
C THR A 156 33.04 1.47 -15.23
N LEU A 157 33.29 2.56 -14.50
CA LEU A 157 34.61 3.18 -14.35
C LEU A 157 35.56 2.44 -13.38
N GLY A 158 35.10 1.35 -12.76
CA GLY A 158 35.90 0.56 -11.81
C GLY A 158 36.05 1.20 -10.42
N LEU A 159 35.20 2.18 -10.08
CA LEU A 159 35.22 2.82 -8.77
C LEU A 159 34.46 1.96 -7.73
N PRO A 160 34.91 1.91 -6.46
CA PRO A 160 34.16 1.28 -5.39
C PRO A 160 32.91 2.11 -5.10
N VAL A 161 31.73 1.51 -5.26
CA VAL A 161 30.44 2.17 -5.04
C VAL A 161 29.79 1.57 -3.81
N SER A 162 29.31 2.43 -2.92
CA SER A 162 28.59 2.04 -1.71
C SER A 162 27.41 1.13 -2.04
N SER A 163 27.06 0.26 -1.09
CA SER A 163 25.82 -0.52 -1.12
C SER A 163 24.56 0.35 -0.96
N ARG A 164 24.73 1.64 -0.61
CA ARG A 164 23.67 2.61 -0.36
C ARG A 164 23.79 3.80 -1.32
N VAL A 165 22.65 4.42 -1.58
CA VAL A 165 22.51 5.72 -2.28
C VAL A 165 21.55 6.59 -1.48
N ALA A 166 21.66 7.91 -1.57
CA ALA A 166 20.87 8.81 -0.74
C ALA A 166 20.15 9.89 -1.54
N LEU A 167 18.98 10.31 -1.05
CA LEU A 167 18.36 11.56 -1.43
C LEU A 167 18.51 12.56 -0.28
N LEU A 168 18.86 13.79 -0.64
CA LEU A 168 18.89 14.94 0.26
C LEU A 168 17.63 15.75 0.01
N LEU A 169 16.67 15.67 0.93
CA LEU A 169 15.32 16.17 0.71
C LEU A 169 15.14 17.62 1.21
N GLY A 170 14.10 18.29 0.71
CA GLY A 170 13.78 19.68 1.05
C GLY A 170 13.62 19.99 2.54
N ASN A 171 13.22 18.98 3.32
CA ASN A 171 13.05 19.02 4.78
C ASN A 171 14.38 18.86 5.56
N GLY A 172 15.52 18.73 4.86
CA GLY A 172 16.83 18.48 5.46
C GLY A 172 17.09 17.00 5.82
N GLU A 173 16.14 16.11 5.53
CA GLU A 173 16.29 14.68 5.79
C GLU A 173 17.18 14.02 4.73
N ARG A 174 18.08 13.16 5.20
CA ARG A 174 18.83 12.23 4.37
C ARG A 174 18.08 10.89 4.35
N VAL A 175 17.54 10.53 3.20
CA VAL A 175 16.87 9.24 3.02
C VAL A 175 17.75 8.31 2.21
N GLU A 176 18.10 7.17 2.79
CA GLU A 176 19.01 6.20 2.19
C GLU A 176 18.29 4.97 1.65
N PHE A 177 18.74 4.50 0.50
CA PHE A 177 18.18 3.36 -0.21
C PHE A 177 19.26 2.33 -0.51
N HIS A 178 18.90 1.04 -0.48
CA HIS A 178 19.80 -0.01 -0.91
C HIS A 178 19.93 -0.02 -2.44
N LEU A 179 21.16 0.07 -2.94
CA LEU A 179 21.43 0.08 -4.38
C LEU A 179 20.95 -1.22 -5.05
N SER A 180 20.91 -2.34 -4.32
CA SER A 180 20.38 -3.63 -4.81
C SER A 180 18.91 -3.58 -5.22
N ASP A 181 18.15 -2.62 -4.70
CA ASP A 181 16.71 -2.47 -4.96
C ASP A 181 16.43 -1.38 -6.00
N VAL A 182 17.42 -0.56 -6.33
CA VAL A 182 17.29 0.55 -7.28
C VAL A 182 17.88 0.16 -8.64
N LEU A 183 19.11 -0.36 -8.62
CA LEU A 183 19.88 -0.65 -9.83
C LEU A 183 19.17 -1.60 -10.82
N PRO A 184 18.50 -2.69 -10.38
CA PRO A 184 17.83 -3.59 -11.32
C PRO A 184 16.73 -2.90 -12.15
N VAL A 185 15.98 -1.98 -11.55
CA VAL A 185 14.95 -1.21 -12.27
C VAL A 185 15.61 -0.31 -13.31
N PHE A 186 16.68 0.38 -12.90
CA PHE A 186 17.42 1.25 -13.80
C PHE A 186 17.97 0.46 -15.00
N SER A 187 18.65 -0.67 -14.78
CA SER A 187 19.24 -1.45 -15.87
C SER A 187 18.17 -1.96 -16.85
N GLU A 188 17.02 -2.46 -16.37
CA GLU A 188 15.91 -2.89 -17.25
C GLU A 188 15.30 -1.71 -18.03
N ARG A 189 15.12 -0.55 -17.39
CA ARG A 189 14.60 0.67 -18.04
C ARG A 189 15.58 1.23 -19.07
N ARG A 190 16.87 1.21 -18.76
CA ARG A 190 17.94 1.65 -19.66
C ARG A 190 17.95 0.82 -20.91
N GLU A 191 17.90 -0.50 -20.79
CA GLU A 191 17.86 -1.41 -21.94
C GLU A 191 16.59 -1.19 -22.78
N ARG A 192 15.43 -1.02 -22.13
CA ARG A 192 14.18 -0.69 -22.82
C ARG A 192 14.29 0.62 -23.60
N LEU A 193 14.85 1.67 -23.01
CA LEU A 193 15.03 2.96 -23.68
C LEU A 193 15.99 2.83 -24.87
N ARG A 194 17.13 2.14 -24.70
CA ARG A 194 18.08 1.89 -25.80
C ARG A 194 17.42 1.16 -26.96
N HIS A 195 16.65 0.11 -26.66
CA HIS A 195 15.90 -0.63 -27.67
C HIS A 195 14.87 0.26 -28.37
N LEU A 196 14.09 1.04 -27.61
CA LEU A 196 13.05 1.93 -28.13
C LEU A 196 13.65 3.00 -29.07
N LEU A 197 14.65 3.74 -28.62
CA LEU A 197 15.29 4.81 -29.40
C LEU A 197 16.04 4.24 -30.62
N GLY A 198 16.71 3.10 -30.45
CA GLY A 198 17.43 2.41 -31.53
C GLY A 198 16.49 1.90 -32.62
N ALA A 199 15.43 1.20 -32.24
CA ALA A 199 14.41 0.69 -33.17
C ALA A 199 13.71 1.83 -33.92
N HIS A 200 13.34 2.90 -33.21
CA HIS A 200 12.69 4.07 -33.79
C HIS A 200 13.59 4.77 -34.82
N ARG A 201 14.86 5.00 -34.45
CA ARG A 201 15.85 5.61 -35.34
C ARG A 201 16.12 4.76 -36.58
N ALA A 202 16.16 3.44 -36.43
CA ALA A 202 16.32 2.51 -37.55
C ALA A 202 15.08 2.48 -38.48
N GLY A 203 13.88 2.72 -37.93
CA GLY A 203 12.63 2.82 -38.69
C GLY A 203 12.59 4.02 -39.65
N GLY A 204 13.25 5.13 -39.29
CA GLY A 204 13.45 6.26 -40.21
C GLY A 204 12.21 7.14 -40.45
N GLN A 205 11.18 7.04 -39.62
CA GLN A 205 9.91 7.77 -39.76
C GLN A 205 9.40 8.28 -38.39
N PRO A 206 8.63 9.38 -38.36
CA PRO A 206 8.00 9.87 -37.13
C PRO A 206 7.16 8.79 -36.43
N VAL A 207 7.06 8.84 -35.11
CA VAL A 207 6.25 7.87 -34.36
C VAL A 207 4.76 8.05 -34.71
N GLU A 208 4.09 6.94 -35.01
CA GLU A 208 2.66 6.94 -35.27
C GLU A 208 1.87 6.87 -33.96
N TRP A 209 0.77 7.63 -33.87
CA TRP A 209 -0.20 7.45 -32.80
C TRP A 209 -0.81 6.04 -32.89
N ARG A 210 -0.93 5.36 -31.74
CA ARG A 210 -1.36 3.95 -31.62
C ARG A 210 -0.33 2.89 -32.03
N ALA A 211 0.93 3.24 -32.25
CA ALA A 211 2.00 2.28 -32.51
C ALA A 211 2.02 1.16 -31.46
N ASP A 212 2.01 -0.09 -31.92
CA ASP A 212 2.02 -1.25 -31.04
C ASP A 212 3.35 -1.33 -30.27
N GLY A 213 3.26 -1.69 -29.00
CA GLY A 213 4.43 -1.78 -28.13
C GLY A 213 5.05 -0.43 -27.74
N VAL A 214 4.39 0.70 -28.01
CA VAL A 214 4.80 2.03 -27.51
C VAL A 214 3.82 2.49 -26.42
N LEU A 215 4.32 2.75 -25.22
CA LEU A 215 3.52 3.27 -24.11
C LEU A 215 3.11 4.73 -24.37
N ALA A 216 1.80 4.98 -24.37
CA ALA A 216 1.22 6.33 -24.42
C ALA A 216 0.36 6.57 -23.18
N CYS A 217 0.67 7.62 -22.42
CA CYS A 217 -0.04 7.92 -21.17
C CYS A 217 -1.46 8.48 -21.38
N GLY A 218 -1.78 9.00 -22.57
CA GLY A 218 -3.09 9.57 -22.89
C GLY A 218 -3.33 10.99 -22.33
N GLY A 219 -2.64 11.38 -21.26
CA GLY A 219 -2.85 12.66 -20.56
C GLY A 219 -1.86 13.77 -20.88
N CYS A 220 -0.62 13.46 -21.28
CA CYS A 220 0.37 14.50 -21.60
C CYS A 220 0.02 15.27 -22.88
N ALA A 221 0.58 16.47 -23.05
CA ALA A 221 0.27 17.34 -24.19
C ALA A 221 0.46 16.65 -25.55
N GLU A 222 1.55 15.91 -25.75
CA GLU A 222 1.80 15.13 -26.97
C GLU A 222 0.74 14.03 -27.20
N CYS A 223 0.29 13.34 -26.14
CA CYS A 223 -0.77 12.34 -26.26
C CYS A 223 -2.13 12.97 -26.53
N ARG A 224 -2.45 14.12 -25.91
CA ARG A 224 -3.73 14.81 -26.12
C ARG A 224 -3.85 15.34 -27.54
N ASP A 225 -2.82 16.00 -28.05
CA ASP A 225 -2.75 16.46 -29.44
C ASP A 225 -2.94 15.30 -30.44
N ALA A 226 -2.23 14.19 -30.22
CA ALA A 226 -2.33 13.01 -31.08
C ALA A 226 -3.70 12.32 -30.98
N ALA A 227 -4.25 12.21 -29.78
CA ALA A 227 -5.55 11.62 -29.53
C ALA A 227 -6.67 12.42 -30.20
N GLU A 228 -6.66 13.75 -30.05
CA GLU A 228 -7.64 14.66 -30.66
C GLU A 228 -7.65 14.55 -32.17
N LYS A 229 -6.47 14.57 -32.81
CA LYS A 229 -6.33 14.38 -34.26
C LYS A 229 -6.83 13.02 -34.75
N ALA A 230 -6.74 11.99 -33.92
CA ALA A 230 -7.11 10.62 -34.26
C ALA A 230 -8.53 10.21 -33.82
N ASP A 231 -9.31 11.14 -33.26
CA ASP A 231 -10.60 10.88 -32.60
C ASP A 231 -10.56 9.66 -31.65
N ASP A 232 -9.51 9.59 -30.84
CA ASP A 232 -9.20 8.39 -30.08
C ASP A 232 -10.15 8.14 -28.89
N LEU A 233 -10.40 6.87 -28.59
CA LEU A 233 -11.19 6.42 -27.44
C LEU A 233 -10.74 6.99 -26.10
N VAL A 234 -9.45 7.34 -25.93
CA VAL A 234 -8.95 7.94 -24.67
C VAL A 234 -9.61 9.28 -24.32
N LEU A 235 -10.28 9.91 -25.28
CA LEU A 235 -11.03 11.16 -25.10
C LEU A 235 -12.44 10.95 -24.53
N VAL A 236 -12.91 9.69 -24.48
CA VAL A 236 -14.24 9.36 -23.94
C VAL A 236 -14.21 9.50 -22.43
N ALA A 237 -15.10 10.32 -21.87
CA ALA A 237 -15.10 10.64 -20.45
C ALA A 237 -15.34 9.38 -19.60
N GLY A 238 -14.45 9.12 -18.64
CA GLY A 238 -14.53 7.94 -17.77
C GLY A 238 -14.13 6.61 -18.42
N LEU A 239 -13.62 6.62 -19.66
CA LEU A 239 -13.03 5.46 -20.30
C LEU A 239 -11.63 5.21 -19.74
N ARG A 240 -11.38 4.00 -19.24
CA ARG A 240 -10.08 3.60 -18.70
C ARG A 240 -9.19 2.96 -19.77
N MET A 241 -7.87 2.99 -19.56
CA MET A 241 -6.90 2.43 -20.52
C MET A 241 -7.04 0.92 -20.74
N ASP A 242 -7.53 0.15 -19.76
CA ASP A 242 -7.88 -1.26 -19.94
C ASP A 242 -9.09 -1.43 -20.87
N GLN A 243 -10.14 -0.63 -20.66
CA GLN A 243 -11.33 -0.62 -21.52
C GLN A 243 -10.99 -0.20 -22.95
N ARG A 244 -10.12 0.81 -23.11
CA ARG A 244 -9.56 1.21 -24.42
C ARG A 244 -8.94 0.03 -25.14
N ARG A 245 -8.14 -0.77 -24.43
CA ARG A 245 -7.46 -1.95 -25.00
C ARG A 245 -8.46 -3.01 -25.46
N LYS A 246 -9.47 -3.32 -24.64
CA LYS A 246 -10.54 -4.29 -24.98
C LYS A 246 -11.35 -3.86 -26.20
N LEU A 247 -11.73 -2.58 -26.26
CA LEU A 247 -12.43 -1.99 -27.39
C LEU A 247 -11.58 -2.04 -28.67
N ARG A 248 -10.29 -1.67 -28.59
CA ARG A 248 -9.36 -1.78 -29.72
C ARG A 248 -9.18 -3.20 -30.21
N ALA A 249 -9.08 -4.18 -29.29
CA ALA A 249 -8.99 -5.59 -29.64
C ALA A 249 -10.25 -6.10 -30.37
N ALA A 250 -11.41 -5.50 -30.11
CA ALA A 250 -12.66 -5.75 -30.82
C ALA A 250 -12.83 -4.92 -32.12
N GLY A 251 -11.81 -4.15 -32.53
CA GLY A 251 -11.85 -3.32 -33.74
C GLY A 251 -12.53 -1.97 -33.58
N ILE A 252 -12.90 -1.55 -32.38
CA ILE A 252 -13.45 -0.22 -32.08
C ILE A 252 -12.25 0.69 -31.79
N LEU A 253 -11.93 1.63 -32.68
CA LEU A 253 -10.67 2.40 -32.60
C LEU A 253 -10.87 3.88 -32.27
N THR A 254 -12.03 4.45 -32.64
CA THR A 254 -12.35 5.88 -32.48
C THR A 254 -13.57 6.10 -31.59
N MET A 255 -13.73 7.33 -31.10
CA MET A 255 -14.94 7.75 -30.39
C MET A 255 -16.18 7.57 -31.28
N GLY A 256 -16.08 7.91 -32.58
CA GLY A 256 -17.13 7.65 -33.56
C GLY A 256 -17.47 6.16 -33.72
N ASP A 257 -16.47 5.27 -33.81
CA ASP A 257 -16.71 3.83 -33.88
C ASP A 257 -17.48 3.33 -32.67
N LEU A 258 -17.10 3.78 -31.47
CA LEU A 258 -17.75 3.39 -30.23
C LEU A 258 -19.18 3.90 -30.18
N ALA A 259 -19.41 5.17 -30.53
CA ALA A 259 -20.74 5.76 -30.60
C ALA A 259 -21.69 4.99 -31.54
N GLY A 260 -21.17 4.50 -32.67
CA GLY A 260 -21.93 3.73 -33.67
C GLY A 260 -22.01 2.22 -33.41
N ALA A 261 -21.34 1.68 -32.40
CA ALA A 261 -21.22 0.24 -32.20
C ALA A 261 -22.53 -0.42 -31.71
N GLY A 262 -22.90 -1.55 -32.33
CA GLY A 262 -24.10 -2.31 -31.98
C GLY A 262 -23.93 -3.30 -30.81
N SER A 263 -22.70 -3.75 -30.55
CA SER A 263 -22.37 -4.70 -29.48
C SER A 263 -20.93 -4.52 -29.01
N GLY A 264 -20.69 -4.80 -27.73
CA GLY A 264 -19.38 -4.68 -27.11
C GLY A 264 -18.53 -5.97 -27.17
N PRO A 265 -17.25 -5.87 -26.76
CA PRO A 265 -16.37 -7.03 -26.56
C PRO A 265 -16.94 -8.02 -25.53
N ALA A 266 -16.67 -9.31 -25.68
CA ALA A 266 -17.17 -10.36 -24.78
C ALA A 266 -16.63 -10.25 -23.34
N ASP A 267 -15.45 -9.67 -23.18
CA ASP A 267 -14.73 -9.45 -21.93
C ASP A 267 -15.01 -8.06 -21.31
N LEU A 268 -15.99 -7.33 -21.84
CA LEU A 268 -16.51 -6.09 -21.28
C LEU A 268 -17.99 -6.27 -20.93
N ALA A 269 -18.35 -6.00 -19.67
CA ALA A 269 -19.73 -6.12 -19.22
C ALA A 269 -20.67 -5.27 -20.10
N LYS A 270 -21.81 -5.85 -20.50
CA LYS A 270 -22.77 -5.22 -21.42
C LYS A 270 -23.22 -3.84 -20.94
N ALA A 271 -23.47 -3.68 -19.64
CA ALA A 271 -23.86 -2.41 -19.02
C ALA A 271 -22.74 -1.35 -19.13
N THR A 272 -21.49 -1.74 -18.85
CA THR A 272 -20.32 -0.85 -19.00
C THR A 272 -20.10 -0.44 -20.45
N PHE A 273 -20.21 -1.38 -21.40
CA PHE A 273 -20.12 -1.06 -22.83
C PHE A 273 -21.18 -0.05 -23.25
N GLU A 274 -22.44 -0.29 -22.87
CA GLU A 274 -23.55 0.61 -23.22
C GLU A 274 -23.34 2.02 -22.64
N LYS A 275 -22.88 2.11 -21.40
CA LYS A 275 -22.53 3.40 -20.75
C LYS A 275 -21.44 4.15 -21.52
N LEU A 276 -20.36 3.48 -21.90
CA LEU A 276 -19.26 4.07 -22.66
C LEU A 276 -19.69 4.45 -24.09
N ARG A 277 -20.53 3.63 -24.72
CA ARG A 277 -21.12 3.92 -26.04
C ARG A 277 -21.95 5.20 -26.00
N SER A 278 -22.87 5.32 -25.06
CA SER A 278 -23.73 6.50 -24.95
C SER A 278 -22.93 7.75 -24.57
N GLN A 279 -21.90 7.60 -23.74
CA GLN A 279 -20.92 8.67 -23.45
C GLN A 279 -20.16 9.12 -24.71
N ALA A 280 -19.68 8.17 -25.52
CA ALA A 280 -19.04 8.48 -26.79
C ALA A 280 -20.01 9.17 -27.77
N ALA A 281 -21.26 8.74 -27.83
CA ALA A 281 -22.27 9.33 -28.72
C ALA A 281 -22.56 10.80 -28.43
N ILE A 282 -22.73 11.19 -27.16
CA ILE A 282 -22.98 12.60 -26.80
C ILE A 282 -21.75 13.48 -27.03
N GLN A 283 -20.54 13.00 -26.70
CA GLN A 283 -19.29 13.73 -26.93
C GLN A 283 -18.97 13.87 -28.42
N TRP A 284 -19.17 12.80 -29.20
CA TRP A 284 -18.93 12.80 -30.64
C TRP A 284 -19.90 13.73 -31.36
N SER A 285 -21.18 13.71 -30.99
CA SER A 285 -22.19 14.60 -31.57
C SER A 285 -21.87 16.08 -31.29
N HIS A 286 -21.45 16.41 -30.06
CA HIS A 286 -21.05 17.77 -29.69
C HIS A 286 -19.82 18.25 -30.47
N ARG A 287 -18.79 17.41 -30.60
CA ARG A 287 -17.59 17.73 -31.40
C ARG A 287 -17.91 18.04 -32.86
N HIS A 288 -18.93 17.41 -33.42
CA HIS A 288 -19.34 17.60 -34.81
C HIS A 288 -20.43 18.68 -34.99
N ALA A 289 -20.88 19.31 -33.90
CA ALA A 289 -21.88 20.39 -33.94
C ALA A 289 -21.29 21.76 -34.33
N GLY A 290 -19.96 21.88 -34.43
CA GLY A 290 -19.25 23.10 -34.82
C GLY A 290 -18.51 23.78 -33.65
N GLU A 291 -17.58 24.67 -33.98
CA GLU A 291 -16.80 25.43 -33.01
C GLU A 291 -17.71 26.36 -32.20
N GLY A 292 -17.61 26.31 -30.87
CA GLY A 292 -18.48 27.07 -29.96
C GLY A 292 -19.83 26.41 -29.63
N ALA A 293 -20.07 25.14 -30.02
CA ALA A 293 -21.27 24.43 -29.61
C ALA A 293 -21.40 24.37 -28.08
N PRO A 294 -22.60 24.67 -27.51
CA PRO A 294 -22.80 24.66 -26.06
C PRO A 294 -22.62 23.24 -25.51
N VAL A 295 -22.15 23.14 -24.26
CA VAL A 295 -22.14 21.85 -23.56
C VAL A 295 -23.58 21.33 -23.47
N VAL A 296 -23.80 20.07 -23.86
CA VAL A 296 -25.10 19.42 -23.81
C VAL A 296 -25.10 18.30 -22.78
N PHE A 297 -26.28 18.01 -22.23
CA PHE A 297 -26.47 16.96 -21.25
C PHE A 297 -27.72 16.15 -21.53
N GLU A 298 -27.77 14.95 -20.97
CA GLU A 298 -28.96 14.11 -20.89
C GLU A 298 -29.11 13.51 -19.49
N LEU A 299 -30.36 13.28 -19.07
CA LEU A 299 -30.65 12.62 -17.81
C LEU A 299 -30.60 11.10 -17.99
N LEU A 300 -29.95 10.43 -17.05
CA LEU A 300 -29.84 8.97 -17.03
C LEU A 300 -31.17 8.34 -16.60
N ASP A 301 -31.42 7.09 -17.02
CA ASP A 301 -32.62 6.34 -16.59
C ASP A 301 -32.75 6.27 -15.06
N GLY A 302 -31.61 6.17 -14.36
CA GLY A 302 -31.52 6.16 -12.89
C GLY A 302 -31.64 7.52 -12.21
N ALA A 303 -31.88 8.60 -12.96
CA ALA A 303 -31.97 9.95 -12.41
C ALA A 303 -33.17 10.11 -11.46
N ALA A 304 -34.27 9.40 -11.74
CA ALA A 304 -35.48 9.41 -10.90
C ALA A 304 -35.22 8.84 -9.50
N GLU A 305 -34.26 7.91 -9.35
CA GLU A 305 -33.85 7.34 -8.06
C GLU A 305 -32.65 8.08 -7.43
N ALA A 306 -31.81 8.73 -8.24
CA ALA A 306 -30.62 9.43 -7.78
C ALA A 306 -30.93 10.83 -7.24
N LEU A 307 -31.72 11.64 -7.96
CA LEU A 307 -32.01 13.03 -7.60
C LEU A 307 -32.78 13.19 -6.28
N PRO A 308 -33.73 12.29 -5.91
CA PRO A 308 -34.36 12.30 -4.59
C PRO A 308 -33.41 12.07 -3.39
N ARG A 309 -32.16 11.68 -3.67
CA ARG A 309 -31.10 11.57 -2.66
C ARG A 309 -30.40 12.89 -2.38
N LEU A 310 -30.80 14.00 -2.99
CA LEU A 310 -30.50 15.31 -2.44
C LEU A 310 -31.43 15.61 -1.27
N PRO A 311 -30.97 16.35 -0.23
CA PRO A 311 -31.86 16.88 0.79
C PRO A 311 -32.67 18.06 0.24
N ALA A 312 -33.80 18.37 0.88
CA ALA A 312 -34.48 19.63 0.59
C ALA A 312 -33.60 20.80 1.04
N PRO A 313 -33.57 21.92 0.29
CA PRO A 313 -32.84 23.12 0.68
C PRO A 313 -33.26 23.60 2.09
N SER A 314 -32.27 23.90 2.91
CA SER A 314 -32.45 24.60 4.20
C SER A 314 -31.82 25.98 4.11
N ALA A 315 -32.39 26.96 4.83
CA ALA A 315 -31.76 28.28 5.01
C ALA A 315 -30.42 28.17 5.77
N GLY A 316 -30.20 27.05 6.47
CA GLY A 316 -28.93 26.78 7.14
C GLY A 316 -27.83 26.23 6.22
N ASP A 317 -28.12 25.87 4.97
CA ASP A 317 -27.16 25.20 4.08
C ASP A 317 -25.88 26.02 3.85
N LEU A 318 -24.75 25.32 3.72
CA LEU A 318 -23.43 25.88 3.42
C LEU A 318 -22.83 25.24 2.17
N PHE A 319 -22.04 26.00 1.41
CA PHE A 319 -21.27 25.55 0.26
C PHE A 319 -19.79 25.77 0.55
N PHE A 320 -19.01 24.70 0.45
CA PHE A 320 -17.69 24.62 1.07
C PHE A 320 -16.63 24.15 0.08
N ASP A 321 -15.48 24.85 0.08
CA ASP A 321 -14.31 24.53 -0.74
C ASP A 321 -12.99 24.88 -0.03
N PHE A 322 -11.89 24.26 -0.45
CA PHE A 322 -10.54 24.44 0.11
C PHE A 322 -9.54 24.94 -0.95
N GLU A 323 -8.69 25.89 -0.56
CA GLU A 323 -7.40 26.08 -1.21
C GLU A 323 -6.26 25.64 -0.30
N GLY A 324 -5.34 24.86 -0.88
CA GLY A 324 -4.21 24.30 -0.15
C GLY A 324 -2.89 24.45 -0.90
N ASP A 325 -1.82 24.62 -0.14
CA ASP A 325 -0.44 24.56 -0.64
C ASP A 325 0.16 23.22 -0.19
N PRO A 326 0.30 22.22 -1.09
CA PRO A 326 0.87 20.93 -0.74
C PRO A 326 2.39 21.00 -0.45
N LEU A 327 3.06 22.11 -0.76
CA LEU A 327 4.50 22.32 -0.55
C LEU A 327 4.81 23.07 0.75
N TYR A 328 3.80 23.58 1.44
CA TYR A 328 3.95 24.32 2.69
C TYR A 328 4.62 23.49 3.80
N ASP A 329 5.48 24.13 4.59
CA ASP A 329 6.18 23.52 5.71
C ASP A 329 6.71 24.53 6.77
N GLU A 330 6.81 24.05 8.01
CA GLU A 330 7.46 24.70 9.15
C GLU A 330 8.61 23.89 9.81
N GLY A 331 9.07 22.80 9.20
CA GLY A 331 10.29 22.08 9.59
C GLY A 331 10.08 20.71 10.23
N ASP A 332 8.84 20.21 10.29
CA ASP A 332 8.53 18.86 10.79
C ASP A 332 8.53 17.84 9.64
N PRO A 333 9.46 16.87 9.60
CA PRO A 333 9.52 15.85 8.55
C PRO A 333 8.25 15.00 8.43
N SER A 334 7.45 14.90 9.50
CA SER A 334 6.23 14.11 9.55
C SER A 334 4.99 14.84 9.06
N ARG A 335 5.10 16.14 8.75
CA ARG A 335 3.97 17.00 8.43
C ARG A 335 4.27 17.92 7.25
N VAL A 336 3.38 17.92 6.26
CA VAL A 336 3.48 18.78 5.08
C VAL A 336 2.11 19.25 4.63
N GLY A 337 2.12 20.38 3.93
CA GLY A 337 0.96 21.01 3.34
C GLY A 337 0.15 21.84 4.33
N LEU A 338 -0.56 22.81 3.77
CA LEU A 338 -1.39 23.76 4.50
C LEU A 338 -2.66 24.02 3.70
N GLU A 339 -3.83 23.79 4.29
CA GLU A 339 -5.10 24.32 3.80
C GLU A 339 -5.21 25.78 4.23
N TYR A 340 -4.78 26.69 3.35
CA TYR A 340 -4.57 28.10 3.70
C TYR A 340 -5.84 28.95 3.57
N LEU A 341 -6.84 28.49 2.82
CA LEU A 341 -8.14 29.17 2.69
C LEU A 341 -9.28 28.16 2.76
N TRP A 342 -10.23 28.44 3.63
CA TRP A 342 -11.47 27.71 3.81
C TRP A 342 -12.62 28.60 3.36
N GLY A 343 -13.18 28.29 2.19
CA GLY A 343 -14.32 28.99 1.63
C GLY A 343 -15.62 28.49 2.22
N VAL A 344 -16.41 29.38 2.82
CA VAL A 344 -17.76 29.05 3.28
C VAL A 344 -18.74 30.06 2.71
N LEU A 345 -19.67 29.60 1.89
CA LEU A 345 -20.76 30.42 1.34
C LEU A 345 -22.09 29.94 1.92
N GLY A 346 -22.92 30.85 2.44
CA GLY A 346 -24.29 30.53 2.83
C GLY A 346 -25.31 30.74 1.71
N THR A 347 -26.58 30.42 1.97
CA THR A 347 -27.66 30.50 0.95
C THR A 347 -28.03 31.93 0.54
N ASP A 348 -27.62 32.93 1.31
CA ASP A 348 -27.88 34.35 1.03
C ASP A 348 -26.73 34.99 0.22
N ASP A 349 -25.90 34.15 -0.43
CA ASP A 349 -24.65 34.50 -1.10
C ASP A 349 -23.65 35.23 -0.15
N ASP A 350 -23.67 34.90 1.15
CA ASP A 350 -22.76 35.44 2.17
C ASP A 350 -21.47 34.61 2.25
N TYR A 351 -20.41 35.10 1.63
CA TYR A 351 -19.10 34.45 1.62
C TYR A 351 -18.26 34.81 2.86
N MET A 352 -17.67 33.80 3.49
CA MET A 352 -16.79 33.93 4.64
C MET A 352 -15.50 33.14 4.44
N PRO A 353 -14.37 33.80 4.13
CA PRO A 353 -13.07 33.15 4.04
C PRO A 353 -12.46 32.98 5.45
N ILE A 354 -12.01 31.76 5.78
CA ILE A 354 -11.17 31.51 6.97
C ILE A 354 -9.74 31.23 6.49
N TRP A 355 -8.79 32.06 6.91
CA TRP A 355 -7.40 31.98 6.48
C TRP A 355 -6.53 31.24 7.50
N ALA A 356 -5.53 30.54 7.00
CA ALA A 356 -4.42 30.01 7.77
C ALA A 356 -3.11 30.23 7.03
N HIS A 357 -2.10 30.74 7.72
CA HIS A 357 -0.77 30.99 7.17
C HIS A 357 0.33 30.15 7.79
N ASP A 358 -0.03 29.39 8.82
CA ASP A 358 0.80 28.41 9.50
C ASP A 358 -0.08 27.28 10.07
N TRP A 359 0.57 26.26 10.58
CA TRP A 359 -0.01 25.04 11.11
C TRP A 359 -0.81 25.24 12.39
N ALA A 360 -0.51 26.29 13.17
CA ALA A 360 -1.27 26.66 14.34
C ALA A 360 -2.57 27.36 13.92
N GLU A 361 -2.49 28.28 12.96
CA GLU A 361 -3.63 28.93 12.33
C GLU A 361 -4.50 27.91 11.56
N GLU A 362 -3.95 26.88 10.89
CA GLU A 362 -4.73 25.82 10.23
C GLU A 362 -5.52 24.98 11.26
N ARG A 363 -4.96 24.79 12.47
CA ARG A 363 -5.65 24.13 13.58
C ARG A 363 -6.81 24.99 14.07
N GLU A 364 -6.57 26.29 14.25
CA GLU A 364 -7.58 27.25 14.67
C GLU A 364 -8.68 27.40 13.62
N ALA A 365 -8.34 27.44 12.34
CA ALA A 365 -9.28 27.49 11.22
C ALA A 365 -10.19 26.26 11.20
N PHE A 366 -9.62 25.06 11.41
CA PHE A 366 -10.41 23.83 11.51
C PHE A 366 -11.37 23.86 12.70
N VAL A 367 -10.92 24.27 13.88
CA VAL A 367 -11.80 24.42 15.07
C VAL A 367 -12.89 25.46 14.80
N THR A 368 -12.54 26.61 14.22
CA THR A 368 -13.46 27.70 13.88
C THR A 368 -14.54 27.23 12.91
N PHE A 369 -14.17 26.48 11.87
CA PHE A 369 -15.12 25.88 10.93
C PHE A 369 -16.08 24.91 11.64
N MET A 370 -15.58 24.05 12.53
CA MET A 370 -16.42 23.11 13.27
C MET A 370 -17.38 23.82 14.23
N GLU A 371 -16.94 24.90 14.89
CA GLU A 371 -17.79 25.73 15.75
C GLU A 371 -18.88 26.47 14.96
N LEU A 372 -18.54 27.00 13.77
CA LEU A 372 -19.48 27.62 12.85
C LEU A 372 -20.59 26.63 12.47
N VAL A 373 -20.21 25.43 12.04
CA VAL A 373 -21.15 24.37 11.65
C VAL A 373 -22.02 23.97 12.84
N ALA A 374 -21.43 23.77 14.03
CA ALA A 374 -22.19 23.39 15.22
C ALA A 374 -23.23 24.46 15.61
N LYS A 375 -22.84 25.74 15.58
CA LYS A 375 -23.75 26.87 15.86
C LYS A 375 -24.88 26.93 14.84
N ARG A 376 -24.56 26.85 13.54
CA ARG A 376 -25.57 26.95 12.48
C ARG A 376 -26.53 25.76 12.51
N ARG A 377 -26.05 24.55 12.82
CA ARG A 377 -26.87 23.34 12.94
C ARG A 377 -27.80 23.36 14.15
N ALA A 378 -27.43 24.07 15.22
CA ALA A 378 -28.32 24.27 16.37
C ALA A 378 -29.54 25.11 15.99
N ASP A 379 -29.37 26.13 15.15
CA ASP A 379 -30.45 26.98 14.65
C ASP A 379 -31.22 26.34 13.48
N HIS A 380 -30.54 25.54 12.66
CA HIS A 380 -31.07 24.85 11.48
C HIS A 380 -30.74 23.35 11.51
N PRO A 381 -31.53 22.52 12.23
CA PRO A 381 -31.26 21.08 12.34
C PRO A 381 -31.31 20.30 11.02
N ASP A 382 -31.90 20.89 9.99
CA ASP A 382 -32.03 20.34 8.64
C ASP A 382 -30.98 20.85 7.63
N MET A 383 -29.96 21.59 8.11
CA MET A 383 -28.90 22.10 7.26
C MET A 383 -27.96 21.02 6.74
N HIS A 384 -27.40 21.27 5.55
CA HIS A 384 -26.38 20.43 4.92
C HIS A 384 -25.18 21.27 4.46
N ILE A 385 -24.03 20.62 4.30
CA ILE A 385 -22.80 21.20 3.75
C ILE A 385 -22.56 20.54 2.39
N TYR A 386 -22.67 21.32 1.33
CA TYR A 386 -22.45 20.85 -0.04
C TYR A 386 -21.01 21.10 -0.44
N HIS A 387 -20.44 20.11 -1.11
CA HIS A 387 -19.09 20.17 -1.66
C HIS A 387 -19.08 19.42 -2.99
N TYR A 388 -18.13 19.74 -3.87
CA TYR A 388 -18.13 19.15 -5.20
C TYR A 388 -17.65 17.71 -5.18
N ALA A 389 -16.56 17.37 -4.48
CA ALA A 389 -15.90 16.07 -4.60
C ALA A 389 -15.47 15.48 -3.24
N PRO A 390 -15.04 14.20 -3.15
CA PRO A 390 -14.64 13.63 -1.86
C PRO A 390 -13.41 14.27 -1.17
N TYR A 391 -12.70 15.18 -1.84
CA TYR A 391 -11.48 15.79 -1.32
C TYR A 391 -11.75 16.54 -0.01
N GLU A 392 -12.80 17.35 0.07
CA GLU A 392 -13.10 18.19 1.24
C GLU A 392 -13.29 17.34 2.51
N THR A 393 -14.12 16.29 2.45
CA THR A 393 -14.32 15.40 3.60
C THR A 393 -13.07 14.59 3.93
N THR A 394 -12.24 14.25 2.93
CA THR A 394 -10.94 13.60 3.14
C THR A 394 -9.96 14.53 3.83
N ALA A 395 -9.92 15.80 3.44
CA ALA A 395 -9.09 16.83 4.06
C ALA A 395 -9.54 17.07 5.50
N LEU A 396 -10.83 17.21 5.78
CA LEU A 396 -11.38 17.33 7.15
C LEU A 396 -11.03 16.12 8.02
N LYS A 397 -11.17 14.89 7.52
CA LYS A 397 -10.75 13.67 8.22
C LYS A 397 -9.24 13.71 8.51
N ARG A 398 -8.43 14.09 7.52
CA ARG A 398 -6.97 14.23 7.67
C ARG A 398 -6.62 15.27 8.73
N LEU A 399 -7.31 16.41 8.77
CA LEU A 399 -7.07 17.48 9.74
C LEU A 399 -7.52 17.08 11.16
N ALA A 400 -8.68 16.43 11.31
CA ALA A 400 -9.13 15.87 12.59
C ALA A 400 -8.11 14.88 13.16
N MET A 401 -7.55 14.03 12.30
CA MET A 401 -6.51 13.07 12.65
C MET A 401 -5.17 13.74 12.97
N ARG A 402 -4.76 14.71 12.13
CA ARG A 402 -3.51 15.47 12.27
C ARG A 402 -3.45 16.22 13.59
N TYR A 403 -4.55 16.89 13.95
CA TYR A 403 -4.64 17.76 15.12
C TYR A 403 -5.26 17.11 16.35
N GLN A 404 -5.78 15.89 16.21
CA GLN A 404 -6.45 15.14 17.28
C GLN A 404 -7.54 15.97 17.99
N THR A 405 -8.25 16.78 17.22
CA THR A 405 -9.35 17.64 17.69
C THR A 405 -10.57 17.48 16.80
N CYS A 406 -11.76 17.79 17.33
CA CYS A 406 -13.04 17.76 16.60
C CYS A 406 -13.39 16.42 15.90
N GLU A 407 -12.72 15.31 16.24
CA GLU A 407 -12.89 14.02 15.54
C GLU A 407 -14.28 13.42 15.80
N LYS A 408 -14.84 13.59 17.00
CA LYS A 408 -16.22 13.16 17.30
C LYS A 408 -17.22 14.04 16.55
N GLU A 409 -17.06 15.34 16.63
CA GLU A 409 -17.95 16.31 16.01
C GLU A 409 -18.02 16.09 14.49
N LEU A 410 -16.88 15.84 13.85
CA LEU A 410 -16.83 15.50 12.42
C LEU A 410 -17.48 14.14 12.14
N ASP A 411 -17.24 13.12 12.97
CA ASP A 411 -17.85 11.79 12.81
C ASP A 411 -19.37 11.84 13.00
N ASP A 412 -19.88 12.65 13.92
CA ASP A 412 -21.31 12.89 14.14
C ASP A 412 -21.95 13.56 12.91
N LEU A 413 -21.26 14.54 12.30
CA LEU A 413 -21.71 15.19 11.05
C LEU A 413 -21.74 14.21 9.87
N LEU A 414 -20.69 13.39 9.72
CA LEU A 414 -20.59 12.38 8.66
C LEU A 414 -21.67 11.30 8.81
N ARG A 415 -21.90 10.78 10.04
CA ARG A 415 -22.94 9.79 10.33
C ARG A 415 -24.35 10.34 10.21
N SER A 416 -24.51 11.63 10.47
CA SER A 416 -25.78 12.34 10.29
C SER A 416 -26.04 12.74 8.83
N GLU A 417 -25.14 12.38 7.89
CA GLU A 417 -25.25 12.72 6.46
C GLU A 417 -25.34 14.24 6.20
N VAL A 418 -24.65 15.07 7.02
CA VAL A 418 -24.66 16.52 6.84
C VAL A 418 -23.89 16.95 5.59
N PHE A 419 -22.82 16.23 5.23
CA PHE A 419 -22.05 16.49 4.02
C PHE A 419 -22.71 15.86 2.79
N VAL A 420 -22.83 16.63 1.71
CA VAL A 420 -23.46 16.22 0.45
C VAL A 420 -22.47 16.34 -0.71
N ASP A 421 -22.08 15.19 -1.26
CA ASP A 421 -21.24 15.07 -2.45
C ASP A 421 -22.08 15.27 -3.73
N LEU A 422 -21.90 16.42 -4.38
CA LEU A 422 -22.61 16.74 -5.62
C LEU A 422 -22.04 15.97 -6.82
N TYR A 423 -20.74 15.67 -6.87
CA TYR A 423 -20.13 14.89 -7.95
C TYR A 423 -20.74 13.48 -8.04
N ALA A 424 -20.95 12.80 -6.92
CA ALA A 424 -21.63 11.51 -6.88
C ALA A 424 -23.06 11.60 -7.45
N THR A 425 -23.79 12.67 -7.11
CA THR A 425 -25.14 12.92 -7.64
C THR A 425 -25.12 13.19 -9.14
N VAL A 426 -24.20 14.02 -9.63
CA VAL A 426 -24.03 14.30 -11.07
C VAL A 426 -23.73 13.02 -11.84
N ARG A 427 -22.77 12.20 -11.36
CA ARG A 427 -22.38 10.93 -12.00
C ARG A 427 -23.51 9.92 -12.07
N ALA A 428 -24.42 9.93 -11.09
CA ALA A 428 -25.56 9.04 -11.02
C ALA A 428 -26.78 9.50 -11.84
N SER A 429 -26.90 10.80 -12.14
CA SER A 429 -28.11 11.38 -12.76
C SER A 429 -27.89 12.01 -14.13
N VAL A 430 -26.66 12.41 -14.48
CA VAL A 430 -26.38 13.21 -15.69
C VAL A 430 -25.24 12.65 -16.53
N ARG A 431 -25.44 12.64 -17.84
CA ARG A 431 -24.39 12.47 -18.84
C ARG A 431 -24.16 13.77 -19.60
N VAL A 432 -22.91 14.16 -19.79
CA VAL A 432 -22.53 15.43 -20.44
C VAL A 432 -21.63 15.21 -21.65
N SER A 433 -21.65 16.16 -22.60
CA SER A 433 -20.73 16.18 -23.75
C SER A 433 -19.32 16.65 -23.42
N ALA A 434 -19.10 17.19 -22.22
CA ALA A 434 -17.79 17.64 -21.77
C ALA A 434 -16.77 16.48 -21.69
N PRO A 435 -15.46 16.75 -21.85
CA PRO A 435 -14.41 15.74 -21.78
C PRO A 435 -14.17 15.18 -20.37
N SER A 436 -14.61 15.89 -19.33
CA SER A 436 -14.51 15.49 -17.93
C SER A 436 -15.72 15.96 -17.14
N TYR A 437 -15.86 15.39 -15.94
CA TYR A 437 -16.84 15.81 -14.93
C TYR A 437 -16.14 16.67 -13.85
N SER A 438 -15.25 17.57 -14.23
CA SER A 438 -14.77 18.62 -13.30
C SER A 438 -15.78 19.75 -13.28
N ILE A 439 -15.96 20.42 -12.13
CA ILE A 439 -16.97 21.47 -11.97
C ILE A 439 -16.88 22.55 -13.06
N LYS A 440 -15.65 23.01 -13.36
CA LYS A 440 -15.35 23.95 -14.46
C LYS A 440 -15.82 23.54 -15.86
N LYS A 441 -15.94 22.23 -16.12
CA LYS A 441 -16.45 21.72 -17.40
C LYS A 441 -17.96 21.55 -17.41
N LEU A 442 -18.60 21.64 -16.25
CA LEU A 442 -20.05 21.62 -16.08
C LEU A 442 -20.65 23.02 -15.96
N GLU A 443 -19.89 24.02 -15.48
CA GLU A 443 -20.31 25.42 -15.33
C GLU A 443 -21.09 26.01 -16.51
N PRO A 444 -20.75 25.73 -17.79
CA PRO A 444 -21.55 26.21 -18.92
C PRO A 444 -23.02 25.78 -18.91
N LEU A 445 -23.39 24.75 -18.12
CA LEU A 445 -24.76 24.24 -17.99
C LEU A 445 -25.61 25.03 -16.99
N TYR A 446 -25.00 25.72 -16.03
CA TYR A 446 -25.73 26.28 -14.88
C TYR A 446 -25.29 27.68 -14.42
N MET A 447 -24.10 28.15 -14.80
CA MET A 447 -23.61 29.48 -14.38
C MET A 447 -24.23 30.64 -15.17
N GLY A 448 -24.69 30.41 -16.41
CA GLY A 448 -25.31 31.45 -17.23
C GLY A 448 -24.39 32.67 -17.41
N ASP A 449 -24.88 33.86 -17.05
CA ASP A 449 -24.14 35.13 -17.12
C ASP A 449 -23.03 35.25 -16.06
N GLU A 450 -23.02 34.37 -15.04
CA GLU A 450 -21.98 34.29 -14.00
C GLU A 450 -20.78 33.43 -14.46
N LEU A 451 -20.77 32.91 -15.69
CA LEU A 451 -19.65 32.11 -16.21
C LEU A 451 -18.41 33.00 -16.43
N ARG A 452 -17.31 32.71 -15.73
CA ARG A 452 -16.03 33.41 -15.90
C ARG A 452 -15.31 32.95 -17.17
N SER A 453 -14.56 33.85 -17.81
CA SER A 453 -13.69 33.51 -18.94
C SER A 453 -12.27 33.22 -18.44
N ASP A 454 -11.59 32.26 -19.06
CA ASP A 454 -10.23 31.84 -18.69
C ASP A 454 -9.19 32.99 -18.83
N ASP A 455 -9.50 34.04 -19.58
CA ASP A 455 -8.62 35.18 -19.86
C ASP A 455 -8.74 36.33 -18.83
N ASP A 456 -9.77 36.33 -17.97
CA ASP A 456 -10.09 37.47 -17.08
C ASP A 456 -9.42 37.40 -15.69
N ASP A 457 -8.87 36.25 -15.28
CA ASP A 457 -8.43 36.02 -13.90
C ASP A 457 -6.91 35.89 -13.71
N ALA A 458 -6.42 36.45 -12.59
CA ALA A 458 -5.03 36.32 -12.17
C ALA A 458 -4.72 34.94 -11.53
N VAL A 459 -5.75 34.18 -11.18
CA VAL A 459 -5.71 32.81 -10.65
C VAL A 459 -6.79 32.01 -11.38
N SER A 460 -6.39 31.13 -12.29
CA SER A 460 -7.32 30.43 -13.19
C SER A 460 -7.54 28.96 -12.81
N ASP A 461 -6.65 28.37 -12.01
CA ASP A 461 -6.74 27.02 -11.50
C ASP A 461 -5.98 26.84 -10.17
N GLY A 462 -6.08 25.66 -9.56
CA GLY A 462 -5.41 25.36 -8.30
C GLY A 462 -3.88 25.46 -8.35
N GLY A 463 -3.25 25.24 -9.51
CA GLY A 463 -1.81 25.42 -9.66
C GLY A 463 -1.42 26.90 -9.63
N ALA A 464 -2.19 27.74 -10.33
CA ALA A 464 -2.06 29.20 -10.26
C ALA A 464 -2.36 29.73 -8.85
N SER A 465 -3.30 29.11 -8.12
CA SER A 465 -3.66 29.44 -6.74
C SER A 465 -2.47 29.28 -5.79
N VAL A 466 -1.75 28.15 -5.87
CA VAL A 466 -0.52 27.91 -5.09
C VAL A 466 0.56 28.95 -5.39
N VAL A 467 0.82 29.25 -6.66
CA VAL A 467 1.82 30.27 -7.05
C VAL A 467 1.44 31.65 -6.52
N ALA A 468 0.17 32.03 -6.66
CA ALA A 468 -0.38 33.27 -6.13
C ALA A 468 -0.22 33.37 -4.60
N TYR A 469 -0.43 32.28 -3.88
CA TYR A 469 -0.24 32.25 -2.43
C TYR A 469 1.23 32.42 -2.03
N HIS A 470 2.17 31.79 -2.74
CA HIS A 470 3.60 32.02 -2.54
C HIS A 470 4.00 33.48 -2.79
N GLU A 471 3.53 34.09 -3.88
CA GLU A 471 3.76 35.51 -4.17
C GLU A 471 3.25 36.40 -3.02
N PHE A 472 2.04 36.12 -2.50
CA PHE A 472 1.51 36.81 -1.33
C PHE A 472 2.47 36.72 -0.14
N ARG A 473 2.99 35.52 0.18
CA ARG A 473 3.89 35.33 1.34
C ARG A 473 5.20 36.11 1.19
N THR A 474 5.81 36.08 0.00
CA THR A 474 7.04 36.83 -0.29
C THR A 474 6.79 38.34 -0.21
N TRP A 475 5.72 38.82 -0.85
CA TRP A 475 5.41 40.25 -0.90
C TRP A 475 4.84 40.79 0.41
N ARG A 476 4.40 39.94 1.34
CA ARG A 476 3.85 40.38 2.65
C ARG A 476 4.82 41.32 3.38
N SER A 477 6.13 41.08 3.28
CA SER A 477 7.18 41.96 3.82
C SER A 477 7.74 42.95 2.80
N GLU A 478 7.78 42.60 1.51
CA GLU A 478 8.47 43.37 0.47
C GLU A 478 7.59 44.42 -0.22
N ASP A 479 6.32 44.09 -0.49
CA ASP A 479 5.31 44.93 -1.14
C ASP A 479 3.89 44.62 -0.58
N PRO A 480 3.54 45.16 0.61
CA PRO A 480 2.26 44.85 1.27
C PRO A 480 1.00 45.18 0.44
N PRO A 481 0.94 46.29 -0.34
CA PRO A 481 -0.17 46.53 -1.27
C PRO A 481 -0.35 45.44 -2.33
N ALA A 482 0.75 44.96 -2.93
CA ALA A 482 0.68 43.87 -3.91
C ALA A 482 0.24 42.56 -3.26
N ALA A 483 0.75 42.25 -2.06
CA ALA A 483 0.34 41.08 -1.28
C ALA A 483 -1.17 41.11 -0.95
N THR A 484 -1.69 42.26 -0.51
CA THR A 484 -3.13 42.43 -0.22
C THR A 484 -3.98 42.19 -1.46
N LYS A 485 -3.58 42.72 -2.62
CA LYS A 485 -4.28 42.49 -3.89
C LYS A 485 -4.28 41.00 -4.27
N ARG A 486 -3.15 40.32 -4.04
CA ARG A 486 -3.01 38.89 -4.34
C ARG A 486 -3.90 38.02 -3.45
N LEU A 487 -3.98 38.34 -2.16
CA LEU A 487 -4.85 37.66 -1.21
C LEU A 487 -6.34 37.85 -1.56
N ALA A 488 -6.74 39.04 -2.01
CA ALA A 488 -8.10 39.30 -2.48
C ALA A 488 -8.44 38.46 -3.73
N ALA A 489 -7.52 38.36 -4.70
CA ALA A 489 -7.73 37.53 -5.89
C ALA A 489 -7.91 36.03 -5.56
N LEU A 490 -7.22 35.51 -4.54
CA LEU A 490 -7.41 34.15 -4.04
C LEU A 490 -8.79 33.97 -3.40
N ALA A 491 -9.24 34.95 -2.60
CA ALA A 491 -10.58 34.95 -2.03
C ALA A 491 -11.67 34.95 -3.12
N ASP A 492 -11.52 35.81 -4.14
CA ASP A 492 -12.47 35.94 -5.26
C ASP A 492 -12.53 34.66 -6.11
N TYR A 493 -11.42 33.94 -6.24
CA TYR A 493 -11.35 32.65 -6.93
C TYR A 493 -12.11 31.57 -6.15
N ASN A 494 -11.84 31.43 -4.85
CA ASN A 494 -12.48 30.42 -4.02
C ASN A 494 -13.97 30.70 -3.75
N GLU A 495 -14.36 31.98 -3.63
CA GLU A 495 -15.77 32.39 -3.57
C GLU A 495 -16.55 31.92 -4.82
N TYR A 496 -15.92 31.99 -6.00
CA TYR A 496 -16.50 31.50 -7.24
C TYR A 496 -16.75 30.00 -7.22
N ASP A 497 -15.79 29.21 -6.73
CA ASP A 497 -15.93 27.75 -6.66
C ASP A 497 -17.03 27.34 -5.66
N CYS A 498 -17.17 28.07 -4.53
CA CYS A 498 -18.29 27.92 -3.60
C CYS A 498 -19.64 28.26 -4.26
N LEU A 499 -19.69 29.36 -5.02
CA LEU A 499 -20.88 29.79 -5.74
C LEU A 499 -21.27 28.79 -6.83
N SER A 500 -20.30 28.28 -7.59
CA SER A 500 -20.48 27.25 -8.62
C SER A 500 -21.10 25.99 -8.01
N THR A 501 -20.67 25.59 -6.81
CA THR A 501 -21.25 24.47 -6.06
C THR A 501 -22.71 24.72 -5.69
N LEU A 502 -23.06 25.93 -5.25
CA LEU A 502 -24.44 26.34 -4.98
C LEU A 502 -25.31 26.28 -6.24
N ARG A 503 -24.87 26.91 -7.33
CA ARG A 503 -25.62 26.94 -8.59
C ARG A 503 -25.79 25.54 -9.17
N LEU A 504 -24.80 24.66 -9.02
CA LEU A 504 -24.91 23.24 -9.40
C LEU A 504 -25.98 22.50 -8.57
N ARG A 505 -26.02 22.71 -7.24
CA ARG A 505 -27.05 22.15 -6.36
C ARG A 505 -28.44 22.55 -6.86
N ASP A 506 -28.66 23.84 -7.09
CA ASP A 506 -29.95 24.35 -7.58
C ASP A 506 -30.31 23.79 -8.96
N TRP A 507 -29.33 23.69 -9.85
CA TRP A 507 -29.52 23.11 -11.17
C TRP A 507 -29.96 21.65 -11.10
N LEU A 508 -29.36 20.83 -10.23
CA LEU A 508 -29.77 19.43 -10.02
C LEU A 508 -31.18 19.32 -9.45
N LEU A 509 -31.58 20.21 -8.53
CA LEU A 509 -32.95 20.25 -8.01
C LEU A 509 -33.95 20.61 -9.09
N ALA A 510 -33.60 21.48 -10.04
CA ALA A 510 -34.42 21.75 -11.21
C ALA A 510 -34.53 20.54 -12.14
N ARG A 511 -33.46 19.74 -12.31
CA ARG A 511 -33.53 18.46 -13.06
C ARG A 511 -34.47 17.44 -12.40
N ALA A 512 -34.63 17.50 -11.08
CA ALA A 512 -35.59 16.63 -10.37
C ALA A 512 -37.05 16.98 -10.71
N GLU A 513 -37.33 18.24 -11.07
CA GLU A 513 -38.64 18.65 -11.59
C GLU A 513 -38.89 18.04 -12.97
N ASP A 514 -37.87 18.06 -13.84
CA ASP A 514 -37.97 17.56 -15.23
C ASP A 514 -38.34 16.07 -15.29
N VAL A 515 -37.90 15.26 -14.32
CA VAL A 515 -38.25 13.84 -14.19
C VAL A 515 -39.42 13.57 -13.23
N GLY A 516 -40.05 14.62 -12.70
CA GLY A 516 -41.25 14.53 -11.86
C GLY A 516 -41.03 14.01 -10.44
N VAL A 517 -39.80 14.00 -9.92
CA VAL A 517 -39.43 13.44 -8.61
C VAL A 517 -39.10 14.48 -7.55
N ARG A 518 -39.22 15.78 -7.87
CA ARG A 518 -38.97 16.89 -6.92
C ARG A 518 -39.71 16.73 -5.59
N HIS A 519 -40.93 16.23 -5.62
CA HIS A 519 -41.76 15.98 -4.43
C HIS A 519 -41.22 14.89 -3.48
N LEU A 520 -40.26 14.07 -3.91
CA LEU A 520 -39.59 13.05 -3.09
C LEU A 520 -38.35 13.62 -2.34
N ILE A 521 -37.90 14.82 -2.71
CA ILE A 521 -36.84 15.55 -2.01
C ILE A 521 -37.47 16.21 -0.80
N VAL A 522 -37.17 15.71 0.40
CA VAL A 522 -37.73 16.22 1.66
C VAL A 522 -36.61 16.62 2.64
N PRO A 523 -36.90 17.48 3.64
CA PRO A 523 -35.93 17.85 4.67
C PRO A 523 -35.39 16.63 5.40
N ARG A 524 -34.15 16.72 5.89
CA ARG A 524 -33.50 15.67 6.67
C ARG A 524 -33.04 16.22 8.00
N THR A 525 -33.34 15.52 9.08
CA THR A 525 -32.96 15.93 10.45
C THR A 525 -32.37 14.75 11.20
N ASN A 526 -31.57 13.94 10.52
CA ASN A 526 -30.93 12.80 11.15
C ASN A 526 -29.90 13.27 12.17
N VAL A 527 -30.04 12.73 13.38
CA VAL A 527 -29.06 12.91 14.45
C VAL A 527 -28.62 11.51 14.84
N VAL A 528 -27.44 11.14 14.36
CA VAL A 528 -26.78 9.89 14.74
C VAL A 528 -25.55 10.28 15.54
N GLU A 529 -25.62 10.06 16.85
CA GLU A 529 -24.47 10.28 17.73
C GLU A 529 -23.46 9.14 17.57
N GLY A 530 -22.21 9.53 17.42
CA GLY A 530 -21.08 8.65 17.43
C GLY A 530 -20.56 8.30 18.82
N GLU A 531 -19.82 7.20 18.88
CA GLU A 531 -19.13 6.76 20.08
C GLU A 531 -18.13 7.83 20.55
N GLU A 532 -18.08 8.08 21.86
CA GLU A 532 -17.12 9.01 22.45
C GLU A 532 -15.69 8.50 22.31
N LEU A 533 -14.82 9.34 21.73
CA LEU A 533 -13.37 9.09 21.69
C LEU A 533 -12.76 9.25 23.09
N THR A 534 -11.66 8.54 23.34
CA THR A 534 -10.91 8.60 24.61
C THR A 534 -10.19 9.94 24.82
N VAL A 535 -10.38 10.94 23.97
CA VAL A 535 -9.79 12.30 24.12
C VAL A 535 -10.20 12.96 25.45
N LYS A 536 -11.34 12.57 26.03
CA LYS A 536 -11.78 13.01 27.37
C LYS A 536 -11.41 12.02 28.50
N ASP A 537 -10.74 10.92 28.19
CA ASP A 537 -10.32 9.91 29.15
C ASP A 537 -9.12 10.42 29.97
N PRO A 538 -9.19 10.41 31.31
CA PRO A 538 -8.08 10.82 32.16
C PRO A 538 -6.77 10.07 31.89
N VAL A 539 -6.84 8.80 31.47
CA VAL A 539 -5.65 8.00 31.13
C VAL A 539 -5.00 8.52 29.86
N PHE A 540 -5.79 8.81 28.82
CA PHE A 540 -5.28 9.37 27.58
C PHE A 540 -4.60 10.73 27.82
N LEU A 541 -5.30 11.63 28.53
CA LEU A 541 -4.76 12.96 28.84
C LEU A 541 -3.46 12.88 29.66
N GLY A 542 -3.40 12.00 30.65
CA GLY A 542 -2.18 11.78 31.43
C GLY A 542 -1.02 11.21 30.61
N LEU A 543 -1.28 10.29 29.68
CA LEU A 543 -0.25 9.76 28.79
C LEU A 543 0.25 10.80 27.79
N MET A 544 -0.64 11.65 27.27
CA MET A 544 -0.27 12.76 26.39
C MET A 544 0.60 13.79 27.11
N GLU A 545 0.31 14.10 28.38
CA GLU A 545 1.19 14.96 29.20
C GLU A 545 2.60 14.36 29.37
N LEU A 546 2.68 13.04 29.52
CA LEU A 546 3.95 12.30 29.61
C LEU A 546 4.63 12.03 28.26
N SER A 547 4.02 12.43 27.14
CA SER A 547 4.53 12.15 25.79
C SER A 547 5.53 13.19 25.26
N GLY A 548 5.79 14.26 26.01
CA GLY A 548 6.76 15.28 25.64
C GLY A 548 6.27 16.20 24.51
N PRO A 549 7.19 16.80 23.73
CA PRO A 549 6.86 17.71 22.62
C PRO A 549 6.00 17.06 21.53
N GLU A 550 5.21 17.86 20.81
CA GLU A 550 4.43 17.38 19.67
C GLU A 550 5.33 16.80 18.56
N VAL A 551 6.51 17.40 18.33
CA VAL A 551 7.47 16.96 17.33
C VAL A 551 8.18 15.67 17.78
N ARG A 552 7.99 14.58 17.02
CA ARG A 552 8.50 13.24 17.36
C ARG A 552 10.01 13.16 17.56
N THR A 553 10.77 13.84 16.71
CA THR A 553 12.24 13.80 16.71
C THR A 553 12.85 14.46 17.95
N GLU A 554 12.07 15.29 18.66
CA GLU A 554 12.47 15.92 19.91
C GLU A 554 12.15 15.06 21.14
N ARG A 555 11.32 14.01 20.99
CA ARG A 555 10.93 13.13 22.09
C ARG A 555 12.05 12.17 22.46
N THR A 556 12.24 11.98 23.75
CA THR A 556 13.03 10.88 24.28
C THR A 556 12.31 9.54 24.07
N ALA A 557 13.05 8.43 24.10
CA ALA A 557 12.47 7.09 23.97
C ALA A 557 11.31 6.76 24.97
N PRO A 558 11.38 7.13 26.27
CA PRO A 558 10.23 7.00 27.17
C PRO A 558 9.01 7.84 26.76
N GLU A 559 9.21 9.09 26.35
CA GLU A 559 8.13 9.99 25.89
C GLU A 559 7.44 9.43 24.65
N GLN A 560 8.23 8.94 23.68
CA GLN A 560 7.71 8.25 22.50
C GLN A 560 6.90 7.00 22.89
N ALA A 561 7.32 6.24 23.90
CA ALA A 561 6.55 5.09 24.37
C ALA A 561 5.21 5.49 25.00
N CYS A 562 5.14 6.62 25.71
CA CYS A 562 3.88 7.18 26.20
C CYS A 562 2.95 7.59 25.04
N ALA A 563 3.48 8.26 24.00
CA ALA A 563 2.72 8.61 22.80
C ALA A 563 2.13 7.36 22.11
N MET A 564 2.93 6.32 21.97
CA MET A 564 2.49 5.05 21.37
C MET A 564 1.43 4.35 22.24
N LEU A 565 1.57 4.37 23.56
CA LEU A 565 0.58 3.80 24.46
C LEU A 565 -0.74 4.59 24.44
N ALA A 566 -0.67 5.93 24.41
CA ALA A 566 -1.84 6.79 24.26
C ALA A 566 -2.59 6.48 22.96
N THR A 567 -1.85 6.36 21.85
CA THR A 567 -2.42 5.97 20.54
C THR A 567 -3.04 4.56 20.60
N SER A 568 -2.44 3.63 21.34
CA SER A 568 -2.91 2.25 21.45
C SER A 568 -4.27 2.13 22.15
N LEU A 569 -4.68 3.11 22.98
CA LEU A 569 -6.00 3.12 23.64
C LEU A 569 -7.15 3.14 22.62
N ASP A 570 -6.96 3.83 21.50
CA ASP A 570 -7.94 3.96 20.43
C ASP A 570 -7.69 2.99 19.25
N TYR A 571 -6.65 2.16 19.32
CA TYR A 571 -6.21 1.32 18.19
C TYR A 571 -7.36 0.50 17.59
N PHE A 572 -8.02 -0.34 18.41
CA PHE A 572 -9.07 -1.24 17.93
C PHE A 572 -10.32 -0.48 17.48
N ARG A 573 -10.65 0.63 18.14
CA ARG A 573 -11.73 1.53 17.71
C ARG A 573 -11.43 2.13 16.34
N ARG A 574 -10.21 2.63 16.10
CA ARG A 574 -9.78 3.21 14.81
C ARG A 574 -9.76 2.15 13.70
N GLU A 575 -9.23 0.96 13.97
CA GLU A 575 -9.29 -0.19 13.03
C GLU A 575 -10.73 -0.51 12.62
N ASN A 576 -11.66 -0.53 13.59
CA ASN A 576 -13.07 -0.81 13.33
C ASN A 576 -13.79 0.36 12.63
N LYS A 577 -13.43 1.61 12.95
CA LYS A 577 -14.05 2.82 12.40
C LYS A 577 -13.85 2.91 10.90
N GLN A 578 -12.63 2.67 10.41
CA GLN A 578 -12.34 2.66 8.97
C GLN A 578 -13.18 1.60 8.24
N PHE A 579 -13.28 0.40 8.80
CA PHE A 579 -14.14 -0.65 8.24
C PHE A 579 -15.58 -0.17 8.08
N TRP A 580 -16.15 0.49 9.10
CA TRP A 580 -17.53 0.95 9.06
C TRP A 580 -17.73 2.15 8.14
N TRP A 581 -16.79 3.09 8.08
CA TRP A 581 -16.80 4.18 7.11
C TRP A 581 -16.84 3.64 5.68
N GLU A 582 -15.92 2.75 5.32
CA GLU A 582 -15.90 2.12 4.00
C GLU A 582 -17.15 1.26 3.75
N HIS A 583 -17.70 0.62 4.78
CA HIS A 583 -18.93 -0.15 4.68
C HIS A 583 -20.11 0.73 4.29
N PHE A 584 -20.35 1.82 5.02
CA PHE A 584 -21.51 2.68 4.80
C PHE A 584 -21.35 3.58 3.58
N GLU A 585 -20.14 4.10 3.32
CA GLU A 585 -19.83 4.83 2.09
C GLU A 585 -20.11 3.97 0.87
N ARG A 586 -19.65 2.71 0.86
CA ARG A 586 -19.95 1.79 -0.27
C ARG A 586 -21.44 1.67 -0.55
N LEU A 587 -22.28 1.62 0.48
CA LEU A 587 -23.73 1.51 0.29
C LEU A 587 -24.35 2.74 -0.38
N THR A 588 -23.69 3.91 -0.38
CA THR A 588 -24.18 5.13 -1.06
C THR A 588 -23.83 5.16 -2.56
N HIS A 589 -22.76 4.48 -2.97
CA HIS A 589 -22.28 4.46 -4.35
C HIS A 589 -22.93 3.38 -5.23
N PRO A 590 -23.04 3.59 -6.56
CA PRO A 590 -23.45 2.56 -7.52
C PRO A 590 -22.62 1.27 -7.46
N LEU A 591 -23.21 0.11 -7.80
CA LEU A 591 -22.53 -1.20 -7.79
C LEU A 591 -21.26 -1.24 -8.67
N ASP A 592 -21.24 -0.48 -9.77
CA ASP A 592 -20.08 -0.39 -10.69
C ASP A 592 -18.81 0.08 -9.97
N ASP A 593 -18.95 0.94 -8.96
CA ASP A 593 -17.83 1.49 -8.20
C ASP A 593 -17.27 0.46 -7.20
N TRP A 594 -18.00 -0.63 -6.94
CA TRP A 594 -17.60 -1.65 -5.98
C TRP A 594 -16.62 -2.64 -6.60
N ALA A 595 -16.48 -2.67 -7.93
CA ALA A 595 -15.59 -3.61 -8.64
C ALA A 595 -14.11 -3.49 -8.23
N GLY A 596 -13.70 -2.34 -7.66
CA GLY A 596 -12.37 -2.12 -7.10
C GLY A 596 -12.24 -2.36 -5.59
N ALA A 597 -13.34 -2.58 -4.87
CA ALA A 597 -13.33 -2.75 -3.41
C ALA A 597 -12.89 -4.16 -3.02
N ARG A 598 -12.10 -4.31 -1.95
CA ARG A 598 -11.61 -5.62 -1.47
C ARG A 598 -12.72 -6.43 -0.80
N ASP A 599 -12.64 -7.76 -0.92
CA ASP A 599 -13.51 -8.71 -0.21
C ASP A 599 -15.02 -8.53 -0.51
N VAL A 600 -15.34 -8.14 -1.75
CA VAL A 600 -16.72 -7.94 -2.24
C VAL A 600 -17.03 -8.98 -3.33
N PHE A 601 -18.23 -9.56 -3.31
CA PHE A 601 -18.75 -10.40 -4.38
C PHE A 601 -19.91 -9.69 -5.05
N VAL A 602 -19.75 -9.26 -6.31
CA VAL A 602 -20.83 -8.61 -7.06
C VAL A 602 -21.68 -9.70 -7.72
N VAL A 603 -22.98 -9.72 -7.40
CA VAL A 603 -23.91 -10.75 -7.89
C VAL A 603 -24.39 -10.36 -9.29
N GLU A 604 -24.17 -11.25 -10.27
CA GLU A 604 -24.72 -11.13 -11.62
C GLU A 604 -26.10 -11.79 -11.72
N SER A 605 -26.29 -12.91 -11.03
CA SER A 605 -27.59 -13.58 -10.91
C SER A 605 -27.72 -14.33 -9.59
N ALA A 606 -28.95 -14.43 -9.10
CA ALA A 606 -29.29 -15.12 -7.86
C ALA A 606 -30.50 -16.04 -8.08
N GLU A 607 -30.43 -17.26 -7.55
CA GLU A 607 -31.47 -18.28 -7.65
C GLU A 607 -31.76 -18.89 -6.29
N VAL A 608 -33.03 -18.97 -5.88
CA VAL A 608 -33.42 -19.63 -4.62
C VAL A 608 -33.37 -21.15 -4.80
N VAL A 609 -32.44 -21.81 -4.11
CA VAL A 609 -32.28 -23.28 -4.13
C VAL A 609 -33.28 -23.94 -3.19
N SER A 610 -33.42 -23.36 -1.99
CA SER A 610 -34.42 -23.79 -1.02
C SER A 610 -34.95 -22.57 -0.27
N ASP A 611 -36.26 -22.35 -0.33
CA ASP A 611 -36.88 -21.18 0.30
C ASP A 611 -37.00 -21.35 1.83
N TRP A 612 -37.47 -20.30 2.51
CA TRP A 612 -37.59 -20.22 3.97
C TRP A 612 -38.31 -21.43 4.58
N GLN A 613 -37.55 -22.23 5.33
CA GLN A 613 -38.06 -23.40 6.04
C GLN A 613 -37.38 -23.57 7.39
N VAL A 614 -38.14 -23.96 8.42
CA VAL A 614 -37.58 -24.27 9.74
C VAL A 614 -36.97 -25.67 9.70
N PRO A 615 -35.65 -25.82 9.93
CA PRO A 615 -35.01 -27.14 9.92
C PRO A 615 -35.61 -28.06 10.99
N GLU A 616 -35.73 -29.36 10.71
CA GLU A 616 -36.20 -30.34 11.70
C GLU A 616 -35.30 -30.37 12.94
N GLY A 617 -35.90 -30.33 14.16
CA GLY A 617 -35.18 -30.41 15.44
C GLY A 617 -35.41 -29.23 16.38
N LYS A 618 -34.39 -28.83 17.16
CA LYS A 618 -34.46 -27.73 18.14
C LYS A 618 -34.24 -26.32 17.53
N ALA A 619 -34.12 -26.22 16.21
CA ALA A 619 -33.87 -24.95 15.54
C ALA A 619 -35.12 -24.04 15.62
N LYS A 620 -34.92 -22.78 16.03
CA LYS A 620 -36.02 -21.79 16.16
C LYS A 620 -36.13 -20.84 14.96
N ASN A 621 -35.12 -20.81 14.09
CA ASN A 621 -35.02 -19.90 12.97
C ASN A 621 -35.33 -20.63 11.65
N ALA A 622 -36.05 -19.97 10.74
CA ALA A 622 -36.18 -20.41 9.36
C ALA A 622 -34.88 -20.14 8.60
N ARG A 623 -34.56 -21.01 7.63
CA ARG A 623 -33.39 -20.88 6.77
C ARG A 623 -33.78 -20.88 5.30
N ARG A 624 -33.07 -20.09 4.50
CA ARG A 624 -33.14 -20.05 3.03
C ARG A 624 -31.74 -20.26 2.46
N VAL A 625 -31.64 -20.97 1.34
CA VAL A 625 -30.39 -21.16 0.60
C VAL A 625 -30.56 -20.55 -0.79
N VAL A 626 -29.67 -19.62 -1.13
CA VAL A 626 -29.63 -18.91 -2.41
C VAL A 626 -28.31 -19.22 -3.10
N ARG A 627 -28.39 -19.64 -4.36
CA ARG A 627 -27.24 -19.81 -5.25
C ARG A 627 -26.98 -18.49 -5.96
N LEU A 628 -25.79 -17.94 -5.73
CA LEU A 628 -25.34 -16.70 -6.34
C LEU A 628 -24.30 -17.03 -7.42
N VAL A 629 -24.47 -16.42 -8.58
CA VAL A 629 -23.46 -16.41 -9.65
C VAL A 629 -22.99 -14.97 -9.82
N GLY A 630 -21.68 -14.77 -9.84
CA GLY A 630 -21.09 -13.45 -9.92
C GLY A 630 -19.58 -13.50 -9.90
N GLU A 631 -18.98 -12.36 -9.60
CA GLU A 631 -17.53 -12.24 -9.53
C GLU A 631 -17.11 -11.68 -8.17
N TRP A 632 -16.15 -12.38 -7.54
CA TRP A 632 -15.39 -11.77 -6.47
C TRP A 632 -14.55 -10.66 -7.05
N THR A 633 -14.57 -9.51 -6.40
CA THR A 633 -13.59 -8.48 -6.68
C THR A 633 -12.20 -9.10 -6.51
N PRO A 634 -11.29 -8.83 -7.45
CA PRO A 634 -10.00 -9.48 -7.44
C PRO A 634 -9.25 -9.35 -6.12
N GLY A 635 -8.83 -10.49 -5.56
CA GLY A 635 -8.08 -10.53 -4.30
C GLY A 635 -8.86 -10.84 -3.05
N SER A 636 -10.17 -11.04 -3.18
CA SER A 636 -11.05 -11.38 -2.06
C SER A 636 -10.69 -12.72 -1.42
N LYS A 637 -10.77 -12.77 -0.08
CA LYS A 637 -10.78 -14.01 0.70
C LYS A 637 -12.17 -14.62 0.61
N ASN A 638 -12.23 -15.94 0.44
CA ASN A 638 -13.47 -16.72 0.40
C ASN A 638 -14.27 -16.52 1.71
N GLY A 639 -15.25 -15.60 1.66
CA GLY A 639 -15.80 -14.91 2.82
C GLY A 639 -16.54 -15.78 3.82
N LEU A 640 -15.88 -16.11 4.94
CA LEU A 640 -16.54 -16.54 6.16
C LEU A 640 -17.08 -15.30 6.88
N GLY A 641 -18.39 -15.27 7.16
CA GLY A 641 -19.04 -14.19 7.93
C GLY A 641 -19.35 -12.90 7.16
N ALA A 642 -19.50 -12.96 5.83
CA ALA A 642 -19.80 -11.81 4.99
C ALA A 642 -21.13 -11.10 5.35
N LYS A 643 -21.22 -9.79 5.12
CA LYS A 643 -22.50 -9.09 5.08
C LYS A 643 -23.16 -9.25 3.70
N VAL A 644 -24.48 -9.20 3.65
CA VAL A 644 -25.27 -9.38 2.42
C VAL A 644 -25.95 -8.06 2.08
N ALA A 645 -25.69 -7.54 0.88
CA ALA A 645 -26.26 -6.30 0.39
C ALA A 645 -27.51 -6.53 -0.46
N TYR A 646 -28.51 -5.68 -0.27
CA TYR A 646 -29.81 -5.71 -0.93
C TYR A 646 -30.16 -4.33 -1.50
N PRO A 647 -30.84 -4.25 -2.65
CA PRO A 647 -31.38 -2.98 -3.14
C PRO A 647 -32.52 -2.50 -2.22
N GLN A 648 -32.72 -1.20 -2.13
CA GLN A 648 -33.89 -0.65 -1.43
C GLN A 648 -35.20 -0.95 -2.20
N PRO A 649 -36.33 -1.28 -1.51
CA PRO A 649 -36.45 -1.44 -0.07
C PRO A 649 -35.77 -2.72 0.45
N ALA A 650 -34.86 -2.57 1.41
CA ALA A 650 -34.03 -3.65 1.92
C ALA A 650 -34.79 -4.54 2.91
N PRO A 651 -34.37 -5.82 3.09
CA PRO A 651 -34.97 -6.74 4.06
C PRO A 651 -34.96 -6.20 5.51
N PRO A 652 -35.86 -6.68 6.39
CA PRO A 652 -35.85 -6.33 7.81
C PRO A 652 -34.48 -6.58 8.47
N LYS A 653 -34.07 -5.66 9.34
CA LYS A 653 -32.73 -5.65 10.02
C LYS A 653 -31.55 -5.47 9.05
N SER A 654 -31.81 -4.92 7.87
CA SER A 654 -30.75 -4.31 7.06
C SER A 654 -30.40 -2.94 7.65
N HIS A 655 -29.11 -2.65 7.68
CA HIS A 655 -28.54 -1.39 8.13
C HIS A 655 -27.85 -0.70 6.95
N GLY A 656 -27.84 0.63 6.98
CA GLY A 656 -27.24 1.46 5.95
C GLY A 656 -27.67 2.91 6.13
N PRO A 657 -27.03 3.84 5.42
CA PRO A 657 -27.47 5.23 5.35
C PRO A 657 -28.93 5.31 4.90
N GLU A 658 -29.72 6.25 5.41
CA GLU A 658 -31.20 6.22 5.34
C GLU A 658 -31.72 6.24 3.89
N ARG A 659 -30.99 6.89 2.98
CA ARG A 659 -31.30 6.99 1.54
C ARG A 659 -30.26 6.36 0.63
N ALA A 660 -29.40 5.51 1.19
CA ALA A 660 -28.49 4.70 0.39
C ALA A 660 -29.29 3.79 -0.58
N PRO A 661 -28.82 3.60 -1.83
CA PRO A 661 -29.42 2.65 -2.76
C PRO A 661 -29.48 1.21 -2.24
N TYR A 662 -28.63 0.89 -1.26
CA TYR A 662 -28.48 -0.45 -0.71
C TYR A 662 -28.54 -0.47 0.82
N GLY A 663 -29.06 -1.57 1.37
CA GLY A 663 -28.95 -1.91 2.79
C GLY A 663 -28.23 -3.25 2.97
N ALA A 664 -27.53 -3.42 4.09
CA ALA A 664 -26.76 -4.64 4.36
C ALA A 664 -27.12 -5.30 5.69
N CYS A 665 -27.07 -6.63 5.75
CA CYS A 665 -27.29 -7.40 6.98
C CYS A 665 -26.33 -8.59 7.09
N ASP A 666 -26.24 -9.20 8.28
CA ASP A 666 -25.36 -10.36 8.49
C ASP A 666 -25.90 -11.62 7.81
N SER A 667 -25.00 -12.34 7.11
CA SER A 667 -25.24 -13.69 6.62
C SER A 667 -25.21 -14.72 7.76
N ALA A 668 -25.83 -15.89 7.54
CA ALA A 668 -25.69 -17.00 8.47
C ALA A 668 -24.52 -17.91 8.09
N GLU A 669 -24.37 -18.19 6.79
CA GLU A 669 -23.25 -18.95 6.25
C GLU A 669 -23.05 -18.56 4.78
N VAL A 670 -21.80 -18.46 4.36
CA VAL A 670 -21.41 -18.25 2.97
C VAL A 670 -20.42 -19.34 2.60
N ARG A 671 -20.79 -20.16 1.61
CA ARG A 671 -19.98 -21.28 1.16
C ARG A 671 -19.68 -21.13 -0.33
N PRO A 672 -18.44 -20.75 -0.70
CA PRO A 672 -18.01 -20.81 -2.09
C PRO A 672 -18.10 -22.23 -2.64
N ASP A 673 -18.36 -22.36 -3.93
CA ASP A 673 -18.30 -23.65 -4.62
C ASP A 673 -16.83 -24.01 -4.92
N ASP A 674 -16.43 -25.24 -4.59
CA ASP A 674 -15.06 -25.73 -4.79
C ASP A 674 -14.70 -25.96 -6.26
N ALA A 675 -15.71 -26.11 -7.13
CA ALA A 675 -15.54 -26.38 -8.55
C ALA A 675 -15.70 -25.12 -9.42
N ASP A 676 -16.53 -24.16 -9.00
CA ASP A 676 -16.76 -22.89 -9.71
C ASP A 676 -16.65 -21.68 -8.78
N THR A 677 -15.55 -20.93 -8.90
CA THR A 677 -15.28 -19.73 -8.08
C THR A 677 -16.26 -18.58 -8.31
N ARG A 678 -17.08 -18.65 -9.38
CA ARG A 678 -18.16 -17.69 -9.63
C ARG A 678 -19.43 -18.02 -8.86
N VAL A 679 -19.49 -19.20 -8.23
CA VAL A 679 -20.69 -19.69 -7.55
C VAL A 679 -20.49 -19.65 -6.04
N VAL A 680 -21.46 -19.04 -5.35
CA VAL A 680 -21.51 -18.98 -3.90
C VAL A 680 -22.88 -19.44 -3.42
N LEU A 681 -22.90 -20.33 -2.44
CA LEU A 681 -24.10 -20.72 -1.72
C LEU A 681 -24.22 -19.87 -0.47
N LEU A 682 -25.20 -18.96 -0.48
CA LEU A 682 -25.57 -18.14 0.66
C LEU A 682 -26.66 -18.85 1.46
N THR A 683 -26.41 -19.11 2.74
CA THR A 683 -27.45 -19.51 3.69
C THR A 683 -27.82 -18.32 4.56
N GLU A 684 -29.11 -18.06 4.63
CA GLU A 684 -29.69 -17.03 5.47
C GLU A 684 -30.48 -17.67 6.61
N SER A 685 -30.45 -17.05 7.79
CA SER A 685 -31.16 -17.52 8.97
C SER A 685 -31.86 -16.35 9.66
N ARG A 686 -33.17 -16.47 9.85
CA ARG A 686 -34.01 -15.43 10.47
C ARG A 686 -35.16 -16.07 11.27
N LYS A 687 -35.85 -15.26 12.08
CA LYS A 687 -37.11 -15.72 12.66
C LYS A 687 -38.16 -15.88 11.55
N PRO A 688 -39.09 -16.85 11.63
CA PRO A 688 -40.08 -17.08 10.58
C PRO A 688 -40.89 -15.83 10.19
N GLU A 689 -41.20 -14.96 11.14
CA GLU A 689 -41.92 -13.70 10.93
C GLU A 689 -41.13 -12.62 10.17
N ASP A 690 -39.80 -12.77 10.08
CA ASP A 690 -38.89 -11.82 9.40
C ASP A 690 -38.53 -12.29 7.97
N ALA A 691 -39.26 -13.25 7.39
CA ALA A 691 -39.00 -13.79 6.06
C ALA A 691 -39.29 -12.75 4.94
N PHE A 692 -38.49 -12.79 3.87
CA PHE A 692 -38.59 -11.83 2.75
C PHE A 692 -38.25 -12.47 1.39
N ALA A 693 -38.65 -11.81 0.31
CA ALA A 693 -38.46 -12.30 -1.06
C ALA A 693 -37.24 -11.70 -1.78
N ALA A 694 -36.77 -10.52 -1.38
CA ALA A 694 -35.66 -9.83 -2.05
C ALA A 694 -34.41 -10.72 -2.19
N LEU A 695 -33.71 -10.57 -3.32
CA LEU A 695 -32.48 -11.28 -3.65
C LEU A 695 -31.27 -10.35 -3.47
N PRO A 696 -30.12 -10.90 -3.06
CA PRO A 696 -28.93 -10.12 -2.79
C PRO A 696 -28.29 -9.62 -4.09
N VAL A 697 -27.68 -8.43 -4.03
CA VAL A 697 -26.93 -7.82 -5.14
C VAL A 697 -25.42 -7.88 -4.92
N ALA A 698 -24.97 -8.07 -3.68
CA ALA A 698 -23.58 -8.32 -3.37
C ALA A 698 -23.37 -9.05 -2.03
N LEU A 699 -22.20 -9.65 -1.86
CA LEU A 699 -21.64 -9.98 -0.55
C LEU A 699 -20.54 -8.98 -0.22
N LEU A 700 -20.50 -8.53 1.03
CA LEU A 700 -19.61 -7.50 1.56
C LEU A 700 -18.72 -8.08 2.67
N PRO A 701 -17.61 -7.42 3.03
CA PRO A 701 -16.77 -7.81 4.15
C PRO A 701 -17.57 -8.02 5.45
N GLY A 702 -17.19 -9.05 6.23
CA GLY A 702 -17.80 -9.36 7.52
C GLY A 702 -17.43 -8.36 8.62
N SER A 703 -18.26 -8.24 9.65
CA SER A 703 -17.98 -7.34 10.78
C SER A 703 -16.68 -7.72 11.51
N PRO A 704 -15.89 -6.73 11.98
CA PRO A 704 -14.72 -6.98 12.82
C PRO A 704 -15.07 -7.73 14.11
N PRO A 705 -14.13 -8.51 14.68
CA PRO A 705 -14.35 -9.23 15.93
C PRO A 705 -14.49 -8.27 17.12
N HIS A 706 -15.13 -8.73 18.20
CA HIS A 706 -15.27 -7.94 19.42
C HIS A 706 -13.96 -7.89 20.23
N VAL A 707 -13.52 -6.69 20.59
CA VAL A 707 -12.15 -6.39 21.10
C VAL A 707 -12.10 -5.81 22.50
N GLY A 708 -13.23 -5.60 23.18
CA GLY A 708 -13.29 -4.87 24.46
C GLY A 708 -12.33 -5.35 25.57
N LYS A 709 -12.02 -6.65 25.66
CA LYS A 709 -11.04 -7.15 26.66
C LYS A 709 -9.60 -6.75 26.36
N LEU A 710 -9.26 -6.55 25.09
CA LEU A 710 -7.95 -6.05 24.71
C LEU A 710 -7.84 -4.54 25.01
N GLU A 711 -8.92 -3.78 24.75
CA GLU A 711 -9.01 -2.35 25.10
C GLU A 711 -8.89 -2.13 26.61
N ASP A 712 -9.62 -2.92 27.42
CA ASP A 712 -9.53 -2.90 28.89
C ASP A 712 -8.08 -3.10 29.37
N ALA A 713 -7.36 -4.07 28.78
CA ALA A 713 -5.99 -4.40 29.16
C ALA A 713 -4.98 -3.30 28.76
N ILE A 714 -5.12 -2.68 27.60
CA ILE A 714 -4.27 -1.54 27.21
C ILE A 714 -4.52 -0.35 28.15
N LYS A 715 -5.79 -0.09 28.49
CA LYS A 715 -6.15 0.97 29.43
C LYS A 715 -5.56 0.76 30.82
N GLU A 716 -5.51 -0.48 31.30
CA GLU A 716 -4.85 -0.84 32.56
C GLU A 716 -3.36 -0.48 32.54
N VAL A 717 -2.63 -0.84 31.47
CA VAL A 717 -1.20 -0.46 31.31
C VAL A 717 -1.04 1.07 31.25
N GLY A 718 -1.93 1.77 30.55
CA GLY A 718 -1.95 3.23 30.52
C GLY A 718 -2.16 3.85 31.90
N GLN A 719 -3.13 3.33 32.67
CA GLN A 719 -3.43 3.80 34.01
C GLN A 719 -2.22 3.61 34.95
N ASP A 720 -1.48 2.51 34.83
CA ASP A 720 -0.28 2.27 35.63
C ASP A 720 0.81 3.30 35.35
N VAL A 721 1.05 3.62 34.06
CA VAL A 721 2.02 4.65 33.64
C VAL A 721 1.64 6.02 34.18
N VAL A 722 0.38 6.42 34.03
CA VAL A 722 -0.13 7.72 34.53
C VAL A 722 -0.02 7.80 36.05
N THR A 723 -0.37 6.72 36.74
CA THR A 723 -0.29 6.67 38.21
C THR A 723 1.15 6.75 38.71
N ALA A 724 2.10 6.13 37.99
CA ALA A 724 3.52 6.19 38.31
C ALA A 724 4.19 7.51 37.90
N GLY A 725 3.59 8.28 37.00
CA GLY A 725 4.16 9.50 36.41
C GLY A 725 5.34 9.24 35.46
N ALA A 726 5.59 7.98 35.09
CA ALA A 726 6.63 7.58 34.16
C ALA A 726 6.39 6.14 33.67
N PRO A 727 6.87 5.77 32.47
CA PRO A 727 6.85 4.39 31.98
C PRO A 727 7.46 3.39 32.97
N PRO A 728 6.72 2.35 33.41
CA PRO A 728 7.26 1.32 34.28
C PRO A 728 8.31 0.48 33.55
N SER A 729 9.09 -0.22 34.35
CA SER A 729 10.09 -1.18 33.90
C SER A 729 9.44 -2.50 33.48
N SER A 730 8.77 -2.53 32.33
CA SER A 730 8.08 -3.73 31.80
C SER A 730 8.50 -4.07 30.37
N ALA A 731 8.19 -5.30 29.94
CA ALA A 731 8.48 -5.79 28.59
C ALA A 731 7.80 -4.93 27.50
N ALA A 732 6.53 -4.56 27.70
CA ALA A 732 5.80 -3.72 26.74
C ALA A 732 6.46 -2.34 26.60
N MET A 733 6.82 -1.69 27.71
CA MET A 733 7.46 -0.38 27.66
C MET A 733 8.88 -0.43 27.09
N ASP A 734 9.64 -1.50 27.35
CA ASP A 734 10.95 -1.68 26.74
C ASP A 734 10.84 -1.86 25.21
N ILE A 735 9.82 -2.56 24.71
CA ILE A 735 9.56 -2.70 23.27
C ILE A 735 9.17 -1.34 22.67
N LEU A 736 8.19 -0.65 23.26
CA LEU A 736 7.71 0.65 22.76
C LEU A 736 8.83 1.69 22.72
N ALA A 737 9.62 1.78 23.78
CA ALA A 737 10.77 2.69 23.86
C ALA A 737 11.99 2.22 23.05
N ARG A 738 11.91 1.07 22.33
CA ARG A 738 13.05 0.39 21.69
C ARG A 738 14.27 0.40 22.62
N ARG A 739 14.13 -0.12 23.84
CA ARG A 739 15.22 -0.33 24.80
C ARG A 739 15.80 -1.72 24.64
N ALA A 740 17.10 -1.88 24.88
CA ALA A 740 17.73 -3.19 24.82
C ALA A 740 17.13 -4.08 25.91
N PRO A 741 16.95 -5.40 25.67
CA PRO A 741 16.46 -6.34 26.67
C PRO A 741 17.18 -6.21 28.01
N ARG A 742 16.42 -6.05 29.09
CA ARG A 742 16.99 -5.87 30.43
C ARG A 742 17.24 -7.21 31.11
N LEU A 743 18.51 -7.53 31.32
CA LEU A 743 18.95 -8.67 32.14
C LEU A 743 19.36 -8.21 33.54
N ARG A 744 19.18 -9.08 34.52
CA ARG A 744 19.62 -8.85 35.91
C ARG A 744 21.12 -8.54 35.94
N GLY A 745 21.47 -7.44 36.61
CA GLY A 745 22.85 -6.97 36.69
C GLY A 745 23.37 -6.24 35.44
N GLY A 746 22.49 -5.84 34.51
CA GLY A 746 22.86 -5.00 33.36
C GLY A 746 23.74 -5.68 32.31
N ARG A 747 23.73 -7.03 32.27
CA ARG A 747 24.53 -7.80 31.33
C ARG A 747 23.93 -7.71 29.91
N PRO A 748 24.77 -7.74 28.86
CA PRO A 748 24.28 -7.88 27.49
C PRO A 748 23.67 -9.28 27.26
N LEU A 749 22.96 -9.44 26.15
CA LEU A 749 22.43 -10.73 25.71
C LEU A 749 23.56 -11.76 25.54
N PRO A 750 23.40 -13.02 26.02
CA PRO A 750 24.40 -14.07 25.88
C PRO A 750 24.62 -14.47 24.41
N ARG A 751 25.87 -14.74 24.04
CA ARG A 751 26.32 -15.02 22.67
C ARG A 751 27.31 -16.19 22.64
N HIS A 752 26.82 -17.40 22.87
CA HIS A 752 27.56 -18.65 22.67
C HIS A 752 27.18 -19.31 21.33
N GLU A 753 27.89 -20.36 20.91
CA GLU A 753 27.58 -21.08 19.66
C GLU A 753 26.18 -21.74 19.68
N ALA A 754 25.71 -22.17 20.86
CA ALA A 754 24.43 -22.87 21.01
C ALA A 754 23.25 -21.89 21.21
N THR A 755 22.50 -21.62 20.13
CA THR A 755 21.38 -20.65 20.14
C THR A 755 20.32 -20.93 21.21
N ILE A 756 19.91 -22.19 21.41
CA ILE A 756 18.90 -22.55 22.41
C ILE A 756 19.40 -22.23 23.83
N ALA A 757 20.69 -22.47 24.12
CA ALA A 757 21.29 -22.15 25.41
C ALA A 757 21.30 -20.63 25.66
N ASN A 758 21.64 -19.83 24.64
CA ASN A 758 21.56 -18.37 24.72
C ASN A 758 20.15 -17.89 25.07
N LEU A 759 19.12 -18.43 24.40
CA LEU A 759 17.73 -18.04 24.65
C LEU A 759 17.27 -18.41 26.07
N VAL A 760 17.60 -19.62 26.55
CA VAL A 760 17.28 -20.04 27.92
C VAL A 760 18.01 -19.18 28.95
N GLU A 761 19.30 -18.91 28.76
CA GLU A 761 20.11 -18.06 29.65
C GLU A 761 19.56 -16.62 29.68
N ALA A 762 19.24 -16.05 28.51
CA ALA A 762 18.68 -14.71 28.39
C ALA A 762 17.33 -14.59 29.12
N LEU A 763 16.42 -15.54 28.91
CA LEU A 763 15.10 -15.55 29.53
C LEU A 763 15.21 -15.76 31.05
N ALA A 764 16.00 -16.73 31.51
CA ALA A 764 16.18 -17.00 32.94
C ALA A 764 16.85 -15.83 33.68
N GLY A 765 17.75 -15.11 33.00
CA GLY A 765 18.42 -13.90 33.51
C GLY A 765 17.61 -12.61 33.40
N MET A 766 16.42 -12.65 32.80
CA MET A 766 15.64 -11.45 32.45
C MET A 766 15.00 -10.76 33.67
N ASN A 767 14.98 -9.43 33.63
CA ASN A 767 14.31 -8.57 34.61
C ASN A 767 13.08 -7.90 33.98
N ASP A 768 11.97 -8.66 33.93
CA ASP A 768 10.65 -8.24 33.46
C ASP A 768 10.68 -7.46 32.13
N SER A 769 11.30 -8.08 31.12
CA SER A 769 11.60 -7.49 29.81
C SER A 769 11.28 -8.51 28.69
N TYR A 770 11.86 -8.35 27.51
CA TYR A 770 11.58 -9.20 26.34
C TYR A 770 12.83 -9.84 25.74
N VAL A 771 12.68 -10.99 25.07
CA VAL A 771 13.65 -11.52 24.09
C VAL A 771 13.01 -11.53 22.71
N ALA A 772 13.69 -10.95 21.72
CA ALA A 772 13.27 -10.99 20.32
C ALA A 772 14.10 -12.00 19.52
N VAL A 773 13.42 -12.81 18.71
CA VAL A 773 14.05 -13.77 17.80
C VAL A 773 13.43 -13.63 16.42
N GLN A 774 14.24 -13.19 15.46
CA GLN A 774 13.91 -13.27 14.05
C GLN A 774 14.41 -14.59 13.48
N GLY A 775 13.49 -15.40 12.97
CA GLY A 775 13.83 -16.65 12.29
C GLY A 775 13.36 -16.69 10.84
N PRO A 776 14.26 -16.48 9.87
CA PRO A 776 13.98 -16.68 8.45
C PRO A 776 13.40 -18.07 8.09
N PRO A 777 12.90 -18.28 6.87
CA PRO A 777 12.40 -19.57 6.38
C PRO A 777 13.43 -20.71 6.56
N GLY A 778 12.95 -21.83 7.11
CA GLY A 778 13.77 -23.04 7.30
C GLY A 778 14.80 -22.96 8.44
N THR A 779 14.82 -21.89 9.24
CA THR A 779 15.79 -21.72 10.34
C THR A 779 15.41 -22.44 11.63
N GLY A 780 14.27 -23.12 11.65
CA GLY A 780 13.82 -23.89 12.80
C GLY A 780 13.24 -23.05 13.95
N LYS A 781 12.53 -21.95 13.67
CA LYS A 781 11.83 -21.14 14.69
C LYS A 781 11.05 -21.97 15.72
N THR A 782 10.10 -22.78 15.25
CA THR A 782 9.28 -23.66 16.11
C THR A 782 10.13 -24.73 16.80
N TYR A 783 11.18 -25.22 16.14
CA TYR A 783 12.13 -26.17 16.71
C TYR A 783 12.91 -25.57 17.90
N ALA A 784 13.37 -24.33 17.77
CA ALA A 784 14.07 -23.61 18.82
C ALA A 784 13.10 -23.21 19.95
N GLY A 785 11.96 -22.61 19.61
CA GLY A 785 10.93 -22.18 20.56
C GLY A 785 10.43 -23.33 21.44
N SER A 786 10.06 -24.46 20.84
CA SER A 786 9.58 -25.65 21.57
C SER A 786 10.59 -26.20 22.58
N ARG A 787 11.89 -26.22 22.22
CA ARG A 787 12.95 -26.67 23.13
C ARG A 787 13.26 -25.66 24.22
N VAL A 788 13.23 -24.36 23.92
CA VAL A 788 13.38 -23.31 24.92
C VAL A 788 12.25 -23.42 25.95
N ILE A 789 10.99 -23.54 25.49
CA ILE A 789 9.81 -23.72 26.35
C ILE A 789 9.97 -24.96 27.22
N LYS A 790 10.31 -26.13 26.63
CA LYS A 790 10.55 -27.37 27.36
C LYS A 790 11.60 -27.19 28.46
N CYS A 791 12.76 -26.63 28.13
CA CYS A 791 13.83 -26.40 29.10
C CYS A 791 13.37 -25.50 30.26
N LEU A 792 12.62 -24.43 29.98
CA LEU A 792 12.13 -23.50 31.00
C LEU A 792 11.09 -24.16 31.92
N VAL A 793 10.19 -24.99 31.38
CA VAL A 793 9.24 -25.76 32.20
C VAL A 793 9.98 -26.76 33.07
N GLU A 794 10.83 -27.62 32.50
CA GLU A 794 11.50 -28.70 33.22
C GLU A 794 12.53 -28.22 34.25
N GLN A 795 13.30 -27.18 33.92
CA GLN A 795 14.42 -26.74 34.75
C GLN A 795 14.04 -25.63 35.73
N HIS A 796 13.02 -24.84 35.41
CA HIS A 796 12.63 -23.68 36.21
C HIS A 796 11.17 -23.74 36.71
N GLY A 797 10.38 -24.75 36.33
CA GLY A 797 8.99 -24.88 36.75
C GLY A 797 8.08 -23.76 36.22
N TRP A 798 8.43 -23.16 35.07
CA TRP A 798 7.73 -21.99 34.56
C TRP A 798 6.34 -22.31 34.04
N ARG A 799 5.41 -21.38 34.25
CA ARG A 799 4.10 -21.36 33.60
C ARG A 799 4.18 -20.46 32.37
N ILE A 800 3.93 -21.04 31.20
CA ILE A 800 4.20 -20.40 29.91
C ILE A 800 2.92 -20.32 29.08
N GLY A 801 2.63 -19.14 28.55
CA GLY A 801 1.57 -18.93 27.56
C GLY A 801 2.10 -18.96 26.14
N VAL A 802 1.32 -19.47 25.19
CA VAL A 802 1.58 -19.38 23.75
C VAL A 802 0.40 -18.69 23.06
N VAL A 803 0.67 -17.56 22.41
CA VAL A 803 -0.30 -16.76 21.65
C VAL A 803 0.19 -16.56 20.22
N ALA A 804 -0.74 -16.51 19.26
CA ALA A 804 -0.48 -16.17 17.87
C ALA A 804 -1.75 -15.60 17.22
N GLN A 805 -1.65 -15.19 15.94
CA GLN A 805 -2.78 -14.64 15.17
C GLN A 805 -3.88 -15.67 14.85
N SER A 806 -3.60 -16.97 14.88
CA SER A 806 -4.60 -18.02 14.58
C SER A 806 -4.47 -19.23 15.49
N HIS A 807 -5.59 -19.94 15.68
CA HIS A 807 -5.63 -21.18 16.44
C HIS A 807 -4.66 -22.24 15.86
N ALA A 808 -4.60 -22.38 14.54
CA ALA A 808 -3.71 -23.34 13.87
C ALA A 808 -2.22 -23.12 14.19
N VAL A 809 -1.77 -21.86 14.27
CA VAL A 809 -0.37 -21.54 14.62
C VAL A 809 -0.07 -21.92 16.06
N VAL A 810 -0.98 -21.57 17.00
CA VAL A 810 -0.84 -21.97 18.41
C VAL A 810 -0.76 -23.48 18.53
N GLU A 811 -1.69 -24.22 17.92
CA GLU A 811 -1.73 -25.68 17.99
C GLU A 811 -0.47 -26.35 17.41
N ASN A 812 0.11 -25.78 16.34
CA ASN A 812 1.38 -26.25 15.77
C ASN A 812 2.57 -26.08 16.73
N MET A 813 2.64 -24.96 17.47
CA MET A 813 3.66 -24.78 18.52
C MET A 813 3.47 -25.78 19.66
N LEU A 814 2.23 -26.02 20.11
CA LEU A 814 1.94 -27.03 21.15
C LEU A 814 2.34 -28.44 20.71
N ASP A 815 2.03 -28.83 19.47
CA ASP A 815 2.50 -30.09 18.89
C ASP A 815 4.05 -30.16 18.86
N GLY A 816 4.71 -29.04 18.54
CA GLY A 816 6.17 -28.92 18.57
C GLY A 816 6.76 -29.14 19.96
N ILE A 817 6.12 -28.60 21.01
CA ILE A 817 6.53 -28.74 22.41
C ILE A 817 6.44 -30.19 22.88
N VAL A 818 5.32 -30.86 22.58
CA VAL A 818 5.14 -32.29 22.88
C VAL A 818 6.17 -33.14 22.13
N LYS A 819 6.39 -32.86 20.83
CA LYS A 819 7.43 -33.55 20.03
C LYS A 819 8.85 -33.31 20.55
N ALA A 820 9.12 -32.16 21.16
CA ALA A 820 10.40 -31.89 21.83
C ALA A 820 10.60 -32.74 23.10
N GLY A 821 9.54 -33.41 23.59
CA GLY A 821 9.58 -34.36 24.69
C GLY A 821 9.01 -33.82 26.01
N LEU A 822 8.31 -32.68 26.02
CA LEU A 822 7.58 -32.25 27.21
C LEU A 822 6.34 -33.15 27.42
N ASP A 823 6.05 -33.49 28.67
CA ASP A 823 4.89 -34.32 29.01
C ASP A 823 3.58 -33.69 28.49
N PRO A 824 2.80 -34.39 27.63
CA PRO A 824 1.50 -33.94 27.14
C PRO A 824 0.52 -33.45 28.21
N THR A 825 0.60 -33.97 29.46
CA THR A 825 -0.30 -33.55 30.53
C THR A 825 -0.01 -32.15 31.04
N LEU A 826 1.20 -31.63 30.80
CA LEU A 826 1.61 -30.27 31.15
C LEU A 826 1.27 -29.25 30.06
N VAL A 827 0.71 -29.68 28.92
CA VAL A 827 0.38 -28.82 27.78
C VAL A 827 -1.13 -28.85 27.56
N GLY A 828 -1.76 -27.68 27.44
CA GLY A 828 -3.19 -27.64 27.17
C GLY A 828 -3.72 -26.38 26.49
N LYS A 829 -4.88 -26.50 25.86
CA LYS A 829 -5.60 -25.38 25.22
C LYS A 829 -7.12 -25.59 25.28
N ALA A 830 -7.86 -24.50 25.45
CA ALA A 830 -9.32 -24.47 25.33
C ALA A 830 -9.74 -24.19 23.87
N LYS A 831 -11.02 -24.45 23.51
CA LYS A 831 -11.56 -24.22 22.15
C LYS A 831 -10.68 -24.87 21.06
N VAL A 832 -10.60 -26.19 21.07
CA VAL A 832 -9.72 -26.97 20.18
C VAL A 832 -10.37 -27.11 18.80
N GLU A 833 -9.62 -26.83 17.73
CA GLU A 833 -10.09 -27.04 16.35
C GLU A 833 -9.73 -28.46 15.84
N LYS A 834 -8.64 -29.04 16.33
CA LYS A 834 -8.19 -30.39 16.00
C LYS A 834 -9.01 -31.48 16.70
N ALA A 835 -9.43 -32.50 15.95
CA ALA A 835 -10.26 -33.58 16.49
C ALA A 835 -9.55 -34.44 17.57
N ASP A 836 -8.24 -34.65 17.42
CA ASP A 836 -7.42 -35.48 18.34
C ASP A 836 -6.04 -34.82 18.57
N PRO A 837 -5.92 -33.87 19.52
CA PRO A 837 -4.67 -33.19 19.82
C PRO A 837 -3.72 -34.06 20.66
N ALA A 838 -2.41 -33.89 20.47
CA ALA A 838 -1.38 -34.59 21.26
C ALA A 838 -1.16 -34.00 22.67
N TRP A 839 -2.05 -33.10 23.10
CA TRP A 839 -1.99 -32.30 24.33
C TRP A 839 -3.41 -32.18 24.93
N THR A 840 -3.52 -31.64 26.14
CA THR A 840 -4.76 -31.68 26.93
C THR A 840 -5.81 -30.65 26.47
N SER A 841 -7.01 -31.10 26.10
CA SER A 841 -8.14 -30.19 25.84
C SER A 841 -8.71 -29.63 27.15
N LEU A 842 -8.62 -28.32 27.35
CA LEU A 842 -8.99 -27.66 28.60
C LEU A 842 -10.44 -27.16 28.59
N LYS A 843 -11.16 -27.42 29.70
CA LYS A 843 -12.48 -26.81 29.97
C LYS A 843 -12.40 -25.55 30.82
N ASN A 844 -11.36 -25.41 31.64
CA ASN A 844 -11.16 -24.29 32.55
C ASN A 844 -9.64 -24.03 32.66
N VAL A 845 -9.18 -22.93 32.06
CA VAL A 845 -7.77 -22.54 32.01
C VAL A 845 -7.24 -22.14 33.39
N PRO A 846 -7.92 -21.29 34.19
CA PRO A 846 -7.47 -20.95 35.54
C PRO A 846 -7.20 -22.17 36.42
N LYS A 847 -8.12 -23.14 36.42
CA LYS A 847 -7.96 -24.39 37.20
C LYS A 847 -6.71 -25.16 36.80
N PHE A 848 -6.40 -25.22 35.50
CA PHE A 848 -5.23 -25.92 35.01
C PHE A 848 -3.92 -25.23 35.47
N LEU A 849 -3.88 -23.89 35.46
CA LEU A 849 -2.74 -23.13 35.98
C LEU A 849 -2.54 -23.37 37.49
N ASP A 850 -3.62 -23.41 38.27
CA ASP A 850 -3.58 -23.67 39.72
C ASP A 850 -3.08 -25.09 40.04
N GLU A 851 -3.52 -26.10 39.27
CA GLU A 851 -3.09 -27.49 39.44
C GLU A 851 -1.59 -27.69 39.13
N HIS A 852 -0.97 -26.79 38.36
CA HIS A 852 0.41 -26.91 37.89
C HIS A 852 1.38 -25.83 38.41
N VAL A 853 1.06 -25.18 39.54
CA VAL A 853 1.91 -24.13 40.14
C VAL A 853 3.33 -24.62 40.47
N ALA A 854 3.49 -25.87 40.92
CA ALA A 854 4.78 -26.42 41.32
C ALA A 854 5.59 -27.06 40.17
N ALA A 855 4.90 -27.62 39.17
CA ALA A 855 5.53 -28.35 38.08
C ALA A 855 5.83 -27.47 36.85
N GLY A 856 5.17 -26.31 36.74
CA GLY A 856 5.11 -25.54 35.50
C GLY A 856 4.15 -26.17 34.49
N CYS A 857 3.75 -25.40 33.49
CA CYS A 857 2.86 -25.87 32.41
C CYS A 857 2.90 -24.94 31.20
N VAL A 858 2.28 -25.37 30.10
CA VAL A 858 2.07 -24.58 28.90
C VAL A 858 0.58 -24.47 28.58
N ILE A 859 0.10 -23.24 28.38
CA ILE A 859 -1.25 -22.98 27.89
C ILE A 859 -1.23 -22.27 26.53
N GLY A 860 -2.09 -22.71 25.61
CA GLY A 860 -2.30 -22.04 24.31
C GLY A 860 -3.63 -21.29 24.25
N GLY A 861 -3.65 -20.10 23.63
CA GLY A 861 -4.85 -19.28 23.53
C GLY A 861 -4.76 -18.17 22.47
N THR A 862 -5.85 -17.43 22.31
CA THR A 862 -5.92 -16.23 21.47
C THR A 862 -5.52 -14.98 22.26
N ALA A 863 -5.27 -13.85 21.58
CA ALA A 863 -5.00 -12.58 22.25
C ALA A 863 -6.12 -12.18 23.23
N TRP A 864 -7.38 -12.50 22.91
CA TRP A 864 -8.51 -12.28 23.82
C TRP A 864 -8.39 -13.10 25.11
N ASP A 865 -7.97 -14.37 25.02
CA ASP A 865 -7.84 -15.23 26.20
C ASP A 865 -6.75 -14.72 27.16
N PHE A 866 -5.63 -14.19 26.64
CA PHE A 866 -4.55 -13.61 27.44
C PHE A 866 -4.82 -12.19 27.93
N ALA A 867 -5.64 -11.40 27.22
CA ALA A 867 -6.08 -10.08 27.69
C ALA A 867 -7.22 -10.16 28.71
N ASN A 868 -7.93 -11.30 28.79
CA ASN A 868 -9.05 -11.50 29.71
C ASN A 868 -8.61 -12.12 31.05
N ASP A 869 -8.65 -11.32 32.10
CA ASP A 869 -8.32 -11.66 33.49
C ASP A 869 -9.13 -12.85 34.06
N ASN A 870 -10.35 -13.07 33.56
CA ASN A 870 -11.18 -14.22 33.96
C ASN A 870 -10.71 -15.54 33.34
N THR A 871 -9.89 -15.49 32.29
CA THR A 871 -9.36 -16.68 31.59
C THR A 871 -7.90 -16.91 31.97
N VAL A 872 -7.08 -15.86 31.93
CA VAL A 872 -5.68 -15.89 32.37
C VAL A 872 -5.47 -14.73 33.35
N PRO A 873 -5.28 -14.99 34.65
CA PRO A 873 -5.08 -13.92 35.62
C PRO A 873 -3.83 -13.08 35.31
N ARG A 874 -3.85 -11.79 35.69
CA ARG A 874 -2.71 -10.86 35.50
C ARG A 874 -1.42 -11.41 36.12
N GLU A 875 -0.32 -11.28 35.39
CA GLU A 875 1.01 -11.79 35.76
C GLU A 875 1.06 -13.24 36.27
N SER A 876 0.07 -14.08 35.91
CA SER A 876 0.05 -15.48 36.35
C SER A 876 1.08 -16.35 35.62
N LEU A 877 1.62 -15.85 34.51
CA LEU A 877 2.61 -16.55 33.69
C LEU A 877 4.02 -15.96 33.87
N ASP A 878 5.02 -16.83 33.91
CA ASP A 878 6.43 -16.43 33.96
C ASP A 878 6.93 -15.91 32.61
N LEU A 879 6.34 -16.40 31.52
CA LEU A 879 6.66 -16.08 30.13
C LEU A 879 5.40 -16.17 29.25
N LEU A 880 5.22 -15.19 28.38
CA LEU A 880 4.33 -15.29 27.23
C LEU A 880 5.14 -15.35 25.94
N VAL A 881 4.91 -16.39 25.14
CA VAL A 881 5.52 -16.58 23.84
C VAL A 881 4.54 -16.11 22.78
N ILE A 882 4.93 -15.08 22.03
CA ILE A 882 4.19 -14.59 20.87
C ILE A 882 4.81 -15.23 19.63
N ASP A 883 4.16 -16.26 19.10
CA ASP A 883 4.57 -16.92 17.86
C ASP A 883 4.00 -16.17 16.65
N GLU A 884 4.75 -16.20 15.55
CA GLU A 884 4.56 -15.33 14.39
C GLU A 884 4.43 -13.83 14.77
N ALA A 885 5.26 -13.37 15.71
CA ALA A 885 5.34 -11.97 16.16
C ALA A 885 5.69 -10.97 15.06
N GLY A 886 6.06 -11.42 13.85
CA GLY A 886 6.17 -10.57 12.66
C GLY A 886 4.81 -10.14 12.08
N GLN A 887 3.73 -10.82 12.47
CA GLN A 887 2.33 -10.55 12.11
C GLN A 887 1.50 -10.06 13.30
N PHE A 888 2.11 -9.77 14.46
CA PHE A 888 1.40 -9.43 15.69
C PHE A 888 1.70 -7.97 16.07
N SER A 889 0.74 -7.06 15.85
CA SER A 889 0.90 -5.61 16.06
C SER A 889 1.21 -5.24 17.51
N LEU A 890 1.77 -4.05 17.71
CA LEU A 890 2.16 -3.55 19.03
C LEU A 890 0.96 -3.40 19.97
N ALA A 891 -0.20 -2.92 19.51
CA ALA A 891 -1.35 -2.74 20.37
C ALA A 891 -1.87 -4.07 21.00
N PRO A 892 -2.12 -5.15 20.24
CA PRO A 892 -2.35 -6.48 20.81
C PRO A 892 -1.18 -6.98 21.67
N THR A 893 0.08 -6.66 21.32
CA THR A 893 1.26 -7.03 22.14
C THR A 893 1.18 -6.41 23.54
N ILE A 894 0.82 -5.13 23.63
CA ILE A 894 0.57 -4.44 24.91
C ILE A 894 -0.58 -5.13 25.66
N ALA A 895 -1.70 -5.38 24.97
CA ALA A 895 -2.89 -5.97 25.57
C ALA A 895 -2.63 -7.34 26.21
N VAL A 896 -1.83 -8.21 25.56
CA VAL A 896 -1.52 -9.54 26.08
C VAL A 896 -0.36 -9.52 27.09
N SER A 897 0.46 -8.46 27.11
CA SER A 897 1.62 -8.38 28.00
C SER A 897 1.26 -8.44 29.48
N VAL A 898 0.04 -8.01 29.84
CA VAL A 898 -0.48 -8.02 31.21
C VAL A 898 -0.60 -9.43 31.82
N ALA A 899 -0.60 -10.48 30.98
CA ALA A 899 -0.69 -11.87 31.46
C ALA A 899 0.63 -12.42 32.02
N ALA A 900 1.77 -11.82 31.66
CA ALA A 900 3.09 -12.38 31.93
C ALA A 900 4.14 -11.34 32.29
N ARG A 901 5.16 -11.75 33.03
CA ARG A 901 6.28 -10.87 33.39
C ARG A 901 7.30 -10.68 32.28
N ARG A 902 7.42 -11.64 31.37
CA ARG A 902 8.42 -11.69 30.30
C ARG A 902 7.77 -12.02 28.98
N LEU A 903 8.34 -11.50 27.89
CA LEU A 903 7.89 -11.80 26.53
C LEU A 903 8.99 -12.49 25.73
N LEU A 904 8.63 -13.51 24.96
CA LEU A 904 9.46 -14.08 23.90
C LEU A 904 8.76 -13.85 22.56
N LEU A 905 9.34 -13.00 21.72
CA LEU A 905 8.83 -12.69 20.38
C LEU A 905 9.52 -13.63 19.38
N LEU A 906 8.76 -14.55 18.77
CA LEU A 906 9.25 -15.45 17.72
C LEU A 906 8.55 -15.12 16.41
N GLY A 907 9.28 -14.84 15.35
CA GLY A 907 8.64 -14.57 14.06
C GLY A 907 9.61 -14.11 12.99
N ASP A 908 9.06 -13.59 11.90
CA ASP A 908 9.84 -13.02 10.82
C ASP A 908 9.07 -11.89 10.12
N PRO A 909 9.41 -10.62 10.40
CA PRO A 909 8.77 -9.47 9.75
C PRO A 909 9.03 -9.38 8.24
N GLN A 910 9.97 -10.16 7.70
CA GLN A 910 10.25 -10.25 6.27
C GLN A 910 9.36 -11.28 5.55
N GLN A 911 8.46 -11.96 6.27
CA GLN A 911 7.38 -12.78 5.72
C GLN A 911 6.06 -12.00 5.73
N LEU A 912 4.91 -12.64 5.46
CA LEU A 912 3.63 -11.94 5.29
C LEU A 912 3.36 -10.95 6.44
N PRO A 913 3.09 -9.66 6.16
CA PRO A 913 2.78 -8.68 7.19
C PRO A 913 1.34 -8.82 7.70
N GLN A 914 1.04 -8.18 8.84
CA GLN A 914 -0.33 -7.95 9.27
C GLN A 914 -1.01 -6.94 8.34
N VAL A 915 -2.31 -7.11 8.11
CA VAL A 915 -3.12 -6.12 7.40
C VAL A 915 -3.77 -5.21 8.45
N SER A 916 -3.35 -3.95 8.47
CA SER A 916 -3.98 -2.85 9.22
C SER A 916 -4.94 -2.09 8.30
N GLN A 917 -6.07 -1.63 8.83
CA GLN A 917 -7.04 -0.81 8.07
C GLN A 917 -7.12 0.61 8.61
N GLY A 918 -6.90 0.82 9.91
CA GLY A 918 -7.00 2.12 10.55
C GLY A 918 -5.73 2.96 10.37
N THR A 919 -5.92 4.28 10.35
CA THR A 919 -4.83 5.25 10.47
C THR A 919 -4.60 5.57 11.93
N HIS A 920 -3.35 5.48 12.37
CA HIS A 920 -2.94 5.76 13.74
C HIS A 920 -1.98 6.93 13.76
N ALA A 921 -2.03 7.74 14.81
CA ALA A 921 -1.05 8.80 14.99
C ALA A 921 0.35 8.17 15.05
N GLU A 922 0.60 7.33 16.05
CA GLU A 922 1.84 6.57 16.20
C GLU A 922 1.78 5.18 15.53
N PRO A 923 2.93 4.56 15.16
CA PRO A 923 2.99 3.30 14.39
C PRO A 923 2.69 2.04 15.23
N VAL A 924 1.56 2.04 15.93
CA VAL A 924 1.11 0.96 16.84
C VAL A 924 0.53 -0.26 16.11
N ASP A 925 0.28 -0.12 14.81
CA ASP A 925 -0.17 -1.16 13.88
C ASP A 925 0.98 -1.98 13.29
N THR A 926 2.23 -1.53 13.45
CA THR A 926 3.43 -2.29 13.11
C THR A 926 3.61 -3.48 14.06
N SER A 927 4.17 -4.59 13.57
CA SER A 927 4.44 -5.76 14.41
C SER A 927 5.54 -5.50 15.43
N ALA A 928 5.47 -6.13 16.61
CA ALA A 928 6.47 -5.90 17.67
C ALA A 928 7.91 -6.18 17.20
N LEU A 929 8.12 -7.24 16.40
CA LEU A 929 9.42 -7.49 15.79
C LEU A 929 9.77 -6.45 14.71
N GLY A 930 8.79 -6.05 13.88
CA GLY A 930 8.97 -5.00 12.86
C GLY A 930 9.41 -3.67 13.45
N TRP A 931 8.83 -3.29 14.60
CA TRP A 931 9.21 -2.09 15.33
C TRP A 931 10.64 -2.15 15.88
N LEU A 932 11.09 -3.30 16.35
CA LEU A 932 12.45 -3.52 16.87
C LEU A 932 13.52 -3.64 15.76
N LEU A 933 13.11 -3.91 14.52
CA LEU A 933 14.02 -3.91 13.36
C LEU A 933 14.47 -2.51 12.97
N ASP A 934 13.69 -1.47 13.27
CA ASP A 934 14.06 -0.07 13.00
C ASP A 934 14.55 0.18 11.56
N GLY A 935 13.77 -0.28 10.57
CA GLY A 935 14.12 -0.14 9.15
C GLY A 935 15.18 -1.12 8.63
N HIS A 936 15.89 -1.84 9.51
CA HIS A 936 16.75 -2.96 9.10
C HIS A 936 15.92 -4.13 8.58
N ARG A 937 16.52 -5.00 7.76
CA ARG A 937 15.88 -6.27 7.35
C ARG A 937 16.17 -7.42 8.30
N THR A 938 17.26 -7.29 9.05
CA THR A 938 17.68 -8.25 10.06
C THR A 938 17.76 -7.62 11.45
N LEU A 939 17.36 -8.37 12.47
CA LEU A 939 17.28 -7.87 13.83
C LEU A 939 18.67 -7.42 14.34
N PRO A 940 18.80 -6.20 14.88
CA PRO A 940 20.07 -5.74 15.45
C PRO A 940 20.52 -6.58 16.66
N GLU A 941 21.83 -6.68 16.85
CA GLU A 941 22.41 -7.62 17.82
C GLU A 941 22.17 -7.24 19.29
N ASP A 942 21.99 -5.95 19.57
CA ASP A 942 21.63 -5.44 20.89
C ASP A 942 20.13 -5.63 21.21
N ARG A 943 19.30 -5.95 20.20
CA ARG A 943 17.83 -6.11 20.34
C ARG A 943 17.39 -7.55 20.45
N GLY A 944 18.13 -8.48 19.88
CA GLY A 944 17.80 -9.90 19.97
C GLY A 944 18.65 -10.79 19.06
N TYR A 945 18.05 -11.91 18.65
CA TYR A 945 18.72 -12.97 17.92
C TYR A 945 18.19 -13.11 16.50
N PHE A 946 19.11 -13.14 15.53
CA PHE A 946 18.82 -13.51 14.15
C PHE A 946 19.29 -14.96 13.90
N LEU A 947 18.38 -15.85 13.50
CA LEU A 947 18.72 -17.23 13.18
C LEU A 947 19.31 -17.29 11.75
N ALA A 948 20.64 -17.30 11.66
CA ALA A 948 21.34 -17.15 10.39
C ALA A 948 21.37 -18.40 9.49
N GLU A 949 21.00 -19.58 9.98
CA GLU A 949 21.16 -20.85 9.25
C GLU A 949 19.82 -21.49 8.87
N SER A 950 19.58 -21.65 7.57
CA SER A 950 18.41 -22.35 7.03
C SER A 950 18.72 -23.82 6.77
N TYR A 951 17.95 -24.71 7.37
CA TYR A 951 17.99 -26.16 7.17
C TYR A 951 17.15 -26.62 5.97
N ARG A 952 16.54 -25.69 5.23
CA ARG A 952 15.65 -25.97 4.10
C ARG A 952 16.32 -25.75 2.74
N MET A 953 16.92 -24.59 2.52
CA MET A 953 17.27 -24.16 1.16
C MET A 953 18.72 -24.53 0.81
N HIS A 954 18.93 -25.11 -0.36
CA HIS A 954 20.25 -25.27 -0.95
C HIS A 954 20.98 -23.91 -1.07
N PRO A 955 22.32 -23.82 -0.90
CA PRO A 955 23.09 -22.57 -0.95
C PRO A 955 22.77 -21.63 -2.11
N ALA A 956 22.58 -22.18 -3.33
CA ALA A 956 22.26 -21.41 -4.52
C ALA A 956 20.91 -20.68 -4.42
N LEU A 957 19.91 -21.30 -3.82
CA LEU A 957 18.59 -20.70 -3.58
C LEU A 957 18.61 -19.80 -2.34
N CYS A 958 19.23 -20.28 -1.25
CA CYS A 958 19.35 -19.55 0.01
C CYS A 958 20.02 -18.18 -0.19
N GLY A 959 21.07 -18.10 -1.03
CA GLY A 959 21.74 -16.84 -1.33
C GLY A 959 20.85 -15.81 -2.04
N ARG A 960 19.90 -16.27 -2.89
CA ARG A 960 18.92 -15.38 -3.56
C ARG A 960 17.93 -14.80 -2.56
N VAL A 961 17.36 -15.67 -1.72
CA VAL A 961 16.43 -15.29 -0.65
C VAL A 961 17.11 -14.40 0.39
N SER A 962 18.36 -14.70 0.72
CA SER A 962 19.13 -13.91 1.68
C SER A 962 19.34 -12.47 1.23
N VAL A 963 19.56 -12.23 -0.07
CA VAL A 963 19.76 -10.87 -0.58
C VAL A 963 18.43 -10.13 -0.71
N LEU A 964 17.39 -10.85 -1.16
CA LEU A 964 16.05 -10.31 -1.26
C LEU A 964 15.56 -9.75 0.10
N SER A 965 15.73 -10.52 1.17
CA SER A 965 15.01 -10.27 2.43
C SER A 965 15.88 -10.18 3.69
N TYR A 966 17.16 -10.54 3.65
CA TYR A 966 17.96 -10.72 4.87
C TYR A 966 19.40 -10.18 4.77
N GLU A 967 19.64 -9.15 3.96
CA GLU A 967 20.94 -8.45 3.86
C GLU A 967 22.15 -9.36 3.58
N GLY A 968 21.93 -10.52 2.94
CA GLY A 968 23.00 -11.50 2.72
C GLY A 968 23.43 -12.30 3.97
N ARG A 969 22.76 -12.14 5.11
CA ARG A 969 23.10 -12.78 6.39
C ARG A 969 22.56 -14.20 6.56
N LEU A 970 21.58 -14.63 5.75
CA LEU A 970 21.00 -15.98 5.78
C LEU A 970 21.84 -16.95 4.94
N ARG A 971 22.30 -18.03 5.56
CA ARG A 971 23.09 -19.10 4.92
C ARG A 971 22.42 -20.45 5.01
N ALA A 972 22.76 -21.35 4.10
CA ALA A 972 22.32 -22.74 4.17
C ALA A 972 23.09 -23.48 5.26
N ALA A 973 22.39 -24.26 6.08
CA ALA A 973 22.99 -25.19 7.03
C ALA A 973 23.65 -26.38 6.29
N ALA A 974 24.50 -27.12 7.01
CA ALA A 974 25.23 -28.25 6.41
C ALA A 974 24.32 -29.33 5.80
N PRO A 975 23.22 -29.78 6.44
CA PRO A 975 22.33 -30.79 5.84
C PRO A 975 21.68 -30.30 4.54
N ALA A 976 21.20 -29.05 4.51
CA ALA A 976 20.60 -28.46 3.31
C ALA A 976 21.59 -28.33 2.14
N SER A 977 22.88 -28.18 2.44
CA SER A 977 23.95 -28.07 1.45
C SER A 977 24.38 -29.42 0.87
N GLN A 978 23.96 -30.53 1.48
CA GLN A 978 24.27 -31.90 1.05
C GLN A 978 23.18 -32.52 0.18
N ARG A 979 22.03 -31.87 0.05
CA ARG A 979 20.95 -32.29 -0.86
C ARG A 979 21.45 -32.38 -2.30
N SER A 980 20.85 -33.23 -3.11
CA SER A 980 21.10 -33.26 -4.55
C SER A 980 19.89 -33.69 -5.36
N LEU A 981 19.74 -33.11 -6.56
CA LEU A 981 18.73 -33.51 -7.54
C LEU A 981 19.39 -33.78 -8.88
N GLU A 982 19.28 -35.01 -9.38
CA GLU A 982 19.98 -35.46 -10.58
C GLU A 982 19.56 -34.64 -11.82
N SER A 983 20.54 -34.10 -12.55
CA SER A 983 20.37 -33.33 -13.80
C SER A 983 19.55 -32.02 -13.68
N VAL A 984 19.22 -31.56 -12.48
CA VAL A 984 18.49 -30.30 -12.25
C VAL A 984 19.36 -29.36 -11.42
N PRO A 985 19.81 -28.20 -11.94
CA PRO A 985 20.62 -27.27 -11.17
C PRO A 985 19.81 -26.66 -10.02
N PRO A 986 20.41 -26.40 -8.85
CA PRO A 986 19.72 -25.72 -7.75
C PRO A 986 19.64 -24.21 -7.98
N GLY A 987 18.73 -23.53 -7.29
CA GLY A 987 18.64 -22.06 -7.31
C GLY A 987 17.29 -21.55 -7.76
N LEU A 988 17.27 -20.39 -8.40
CA LEU A 988 16.07 -19.75 -8.93
C LEU A 988 16.17 -19.66 -10.47
N GLU A 989 15.13 -20.12 -11.14
CA GLU A 989 14.95 -20.04 -12.59
C GLU A 989 13.77 -19.13 -12.91
N VAL A 990 13.88 -18.34 -13.98
CA VAL A 990 12.79 -17.47 -14.47
C VAL A 990 12.39 -17.93 -15.85
N VAL A 991 11.11 -18.24 -16.03
CA VAL A 991 10.52 -18.61 -17.31
C VAL A 991 9.59 -17.49 -17.75
N THR A 992 9.93 -16.86 -18.87
CA THR A 992 9.12 -15.78 -19.44
C THR A 992 8.15 -16.36 -20.46
N VAL A 993 6.84 -16.17 -20.24
CA VAL A 993 5.78 -16.65 -21.13
C VAL A 993 5.10 -15.45 -21.80
N PRO A 994 5.00 -15.41 -23.14
CA PRO A 994 4.27 -14.33 -23.82
C PRO A 994 2.76 -14.48 -23.62
N HIS A 995 2.12 -13.51 -22.96
CA HIS A 995 0.66 -13.38 -22.89
C HIS A 995 0.24 -11.94 -22.60
N ALA A 996 -0.93 -11.52 -23.08
CA ALA A 996 -1.46 -10.17 -22.90
C ALA A 996 -2.91 -10.21 -22.36
N GLY A 997 -3.26 -9.26 -21.48
CA GLY A 997 -4.63 -9.09 -20.96
C GLY A 997 -5.05 -10.07 -19.85
N ASN A 998 -4.19 -10.99 -19.43
CA ASN A 998 -4.48 -11.88 -18.31
C ASN A 998 -4.40 -11.11 -16.98
N GLN A 999 -5.45 -11.21 -16.16
CA GLN A 999 -5.55 -10.51 -14.86
C GLN A 999 -5.38 -11.47 -13.68
N THR A 1000 -6.36 -12.35 -13.47
CA THR A 1000 -6.44 -13.26 -12.31
C THR A 1000 -6.28 -14.73 -12.67
N ALA A 1001 -6.19 -15.04 -13.97
CA ALA A 1001 -5.87 -16.36 -14.49
C ALA A 1001 -5.12 -16.22 -15.84
N SER A 1002 -4.13 -17.09 -16.08
CA SER A 1002 -3.41 -17.25 -17.34
C SER A 1002 -3.32 -18.74 -17.70
N SER A 1003 -3.89 -19.08 -18.85
CA SER A 1003 -3.83 -20.43 -19.40
C SER A 1003 -2.43 -20.82 -19.88
N GLU A 1004 -1.67 -19.83 -20.33
CA GLU A 1004 -0.30 -19.94 -20.83
C GLU A 1004 0.65 -20.27 -19.69
N GLU A 1005 0.59 -19.51 -18.58
CA GLU A 1005 1.37 -19.85 -17.39
C GLU A 1005 0.93 -21.21 -16.79
N ALA A 1006 -0.37 -21.52 -16.79
CA ALA A 1006 -0.86 -22.81 -16.29
C ALA A 1006 -0.34 -23.99 -17.14
N ALA A 1007 -0.23 -23.83 -18.45
CA ALA A 1007 0.39 -24.82 -19.33
C ALA A 1007 1.89 -24.97 -19.03
N GLU A 1008 2.60 -23.86 -18.79
CA GLU A 1008 4.01 -23.88 -18.41
C GLU A 1008 4.24 -24.58 -17.05
N VAL A 1009 3.36 -24.38 -16.06
CA VAL A 1009 3.40 -25.13 -14.79
C VAL A 1009 3.37 -26.65 -15.05
N VAL A 1010 2.46 -27.12 -15.90
CA VAL A 1010 2.38 -28.55 -16.26
C VAL A 1010 3.66 -29.02 -16.94
N ALA A 1011 4.24 -28.21 -17.83
CA ALA A 1011 5.49 -28.52 -18.52
C ALA A 1011 6.65 -28.68 -17.51
N GLN A 1012 6.78 -27.76 -16.55
CA GLN A 1012 7.81 -27.80 -15.52
C GLN A 1012 7.66 -29.01 -14.58
N VAL A 1013 6.44 -29.33 -14.14
CA VAL A 1013 6.21 -30.54 -13.33
C VAL A 1013 6.64 -31.79 -14.11
N ARG A 1014 6.24 -31.92 -15.39
CA ARG A 1014 6.64 -33.06 -16.23
C ARG A 1014 8.14 -33.15 -16.45
N ALA A 1015 8.82 -32.02 -16.59
CA ALA A 1015 10.25 -31.97 -16.85
C ALA A 1015 11.09 -32.52 -15.67
N HIS A 1016 10.63 -32.32 -14.44
CA HIS A 1016 11.38 -32.70 -13.24
C HIS A 1016 10.82 -33.92 -12.50
N LEU A 1017 9.62 -34.38 -12.84
CA LEU A 1017 9.01 -35.57 -12.24
C LEU A 1017 9.87 -36.81 -12.49
N GLY A 1018 10.13 -37.59 -11.44
CA GLY A 1018 10.97 -38.78 -11.52
C GLY A 1018 12.49 -38.53 -11.42
N ALA A 1019 12.94 -37.27 -11.37
CA ALA A 1019 14.34 -36.95 -11.10
C ALA A 1019 14.77 -37.51 -9.73
N ARG A 1020 15.99 -38.05 -9.65
CA ARG A 1020 16.47 -38.70 -8.42
C ARG A 1020 16.86 -37.64 -7.39
N TRP A 1021 16.12 -37.62 -6.28
CA TRP A 1021 16.31 -36.74 -5.13
C TRP A 1021 17.05 -37.46 -4.01
N ASP A 1022 18.05 -36.79 -3.45
CA ASP A 1022 18.80 -37.23 -2.28
C ASP A 1022 18.76 -36.14 -1.21
N ASP A 1023 18.19 -36.46 -0.05
CA ASP A 1023 18.14 -35.59 1.13
C ASP A 1023 18.62 -36.38 2.35
N PRO A 1024 19.72 -35.97 3.01
CA PRO A 1024 20.27 -36.70 4.15
C PRO A 1024 19.32 -36.76 5.36
N ASP A 1025 18.34 -35.86 5.44
CA ASP A 1025 17.34 -35.84 6.53
C ASP A 1025 16.08 -36.66 6.18
N ASP A 1026 15.96 -37.16 4.94
CA ASP A 1026 14.86 -38.03 4.51
C ASP A 1026 15.32 -39.50 4.50
N ALA A 1027 14.83 -40.28 5.46
CA ALA A 1027 15.14 -41.71 5.56
C ALA A 1027 14.66 -42.54 4.35
N SER A 1028 13.79 -41.97 3.48
CA SER A 1028 13.35 -42.60 2.24
C SER A 1028 14.20 -42.25 1.02
N ALA A 1029 15.19 -41.34 1.15
CA ALA A 1029 16.12 -40.98 0.10
C ALA A 1029 17.29 -41.99 -0.03
N PRO A 1030 17.90 -42.15 -1.23
CA PRO A 1030 17.55 -41.46 -2.47
C PRO A 1030 16.33 -42.11 -3.17
N ARG A 1031 15.42 -41.27 -3.69
CA ARG A 1031 14.19 -41.71 -4.36
C ARG A 1031 13.85 -40.79 -5.55
N PRO A 1032 13.07 -41.25 -6.55
CA PRO A 1032 12.55 -40.36 -7.58
C PRO A 1032 11.57 -39.34 -6.97
N LEU A 1033 11.54 -38.13 -7.51
CA LEU A 1033 10.51 -37.14 -7.18
C LEU A 1033 9.13 -37.63 -7.63
N ASP A 1034 8.15 -37.49 -6.75
CA ASP A 1034 6.73 -37.73 -7.04
C ASP A 1034 5.96 -36.40 -7.16
N GLN A 1035 4.63 -36.47 -7.33
CA GLN A 1035 3.79 -35.29 -7.50
C GLN A 1035 3.71 -34.42 -6.23
N CYS A 1036 3.83 -35.01 -5.05
CA CYS A 1036 3.75 -34.30 -3.77
C CYS A 1036 5.03 -33.50 -3.47
N ASP A 1037 6.14 -33.80 -4.15
CA ASP A 1037 7.40 -33.05 -4.09
C ASP A 1037 7.38 -31.70 -4.86
N PHE A 1038 6.23 -31.35 -5.44
CA PHE A 1038 6.00 -30.05 -6.09
C PHE A 1038 5.03 -29.21 -5.27
N VAL A 1039 5.35 -27.93 -5.11
CA VAL A 1039 4.40 -26.92 -4.63
C VAL A 1039 4.25 -25.82 -5.66
N VAL A 1040 3.01 -25.53 -6.06
CA VAL A 1040 2.69 -24.47 -7.02
C VAL A 1040 1.97 -23.35 -6.30
N VAL A 1041 2.56 -22.16 -6.35
CA VAL A 1041 2.05 -20.96 -5.71
C VAL A 1041 1.55 -20.00 -6.78
N ALA A 1042 0.33 -19.50 -6.61
CA ALA A 1042 -0.23 -18.45 -7.46
C ALA A 1042 -0.90 -17.37 -6.59
N PRO A 1043 -0.88 -16.09 -7.01
CA PRO A 1043 -1.42 -14.97 -6.24
C PRO A 1043 -2.96 -14.97 -6.15
N TYR A 1044 -3.65 -15.62 -7.11
CA TYR A 1044 -5.10 -15.57 -7.24
C TYR A 1044 -5.73 -16.96 -7.19
N ASN A 1045 -6.88 -17.08 -6.50
CA ASN A 1045 -7.64 -18.34 -6.43
C ASN A 1045 -8.10 -18.82 -7.82
N ALA A 1046 -8.46 -17.91 -8.74
CA ALA A 1046 -8.84 -18.28 -10.11
C ALA A 1046 -7.70 -19.00 -10.85
N GLN A 1047 -6.46 -18.50 -10.74
CA GLN A 1047 -5.29 -19.18 -11.27
C GLN A 1047 -5.02 -20.51 -10.58
N VAL A 1048 -5.18 -20.60 -9.25
CA VAL A 1048 -5.05 -21.87 -8.52
C VAL A 1048 -6.02 -22.92 -9.07
N THR A 1049 -7.29 -22.55 -9.29
CA THR A 1049 -8.31 -23.45 -9.85
C THR A 1049 -7.93 -23.88 -11.27
N LEU A 1050 -7.52 -22.94 -12.13
CA LEU A 1050 -7.09 -23.23 -13.50
C LEU A 1050 -5.90 -24.20 -13.53
N ILE A 1051 -4.86 -23.94 -12.74
CA ILE A 1051 -3.67 -24.79 -12.65
C ILE A 1051 -4.06 -26.20 -12.18
N ARG A 1052 -4.89 -26.33 -11.13
CA ARG A 1052 -5.37 -27.64 -10.65
C ARG A 1052 -6.11 -28.41 -11.74
N ALA A 1053 -6.97 -27.74 -12.50
CA ALA A 1053 -7.70 -28.34 -13.61
C ALA A 1053 -6.73 -28.88 -14.67
N ARG A 1054 -5.76 -28.07 -15.11
CA ARG A 1054 -4.75 -28.45 -16.12
C ARG A 1054 -3.84 -29.58 -15.65
N LEU A 1055 -3.43 -29.58 -14.38
CA LEU A 1055 -2.65 -30.66 -13.79
C LEU A 1055 -3.47 -31.96 -13.73
N LYS A 1056 -4.74 -31.90 -13.33
CA LYS A 1056 -5.63 -33.06 -13.31
C LYS A 1056 -5.84 -33.65 -14.70
N GLU A 1057 -6.10 -32.82 -15.71
CA GLU A 1057 -6.18 -33.23 -17.13
C GLU A 1057 -4.89 -33.91 -17.61
N ALA A 1058 -3.74 -33.46 -17.10
CA ALA A 1058 -2.43 -34.01 -17.40
C ALA A 1058 -2.06 -35.28 -16.61
N GLY A 1059 -2.92 -35.77 -15.71
CA GLY A 1059 -2.65 -36.92 -14.84
C GLY A 1059 -1.81 -36.59 -13.59
N LEU A 1060 -1.69 -35.31 -13.24
CA LEU A 1060 -0.83 -34.76 -12.19
C LEU A 1060 -1.64 -34.15 -11.02
N GLY A 1061 -2.76 -34.77 -10.67
CA GLY A 1061 -3.72 -34.23 -9.69
C GLY A 1061 -3.24 -34.14 -8.25
N ASP A 1062 -2.15 -34.84 -7.88
CA ASP A 1062 -1.61 -34.89 -6.52
C ASP A 1062 -0.61 -33.76 -6.23
N VAL A 1063 -0.31 -32.93 -7.23
CA VAL A 1063 0.52 -31.72 -7.06
C VAL A 1063 -0.20 -30.71 -6.18
N ARG A 1064 0.53 -30.17 -5.19
CA ARG A 1064 -0.02 -29.20 -4.24
C ARG A 1064 -0.07 -27.81 -4.88
N VAL A 1065 -1.27 -27.25 -5.05
CA VAL A 1065 -1.50 -25.90 -5.63
C VAL A 1065 -2.30 -25.02 -4.68
N GLY A 1066 -1.95 -23.75 -4.54
CA GLY A 1066 -2.57 -22.82 -3.60
C GLY A 1066 -1.99 -21.41 -3.62
N THR A 1067 -2.59 -20.51 -2.84
CA THR A 1067 -2.07 -19.16 -2.63
C THR A 1067 -0.93 -19.14 -1.61
N VAL A 1068 -0.16 -18.05 -1.60
CA VAL A 1068 0.98 -17.87 -0.67
C VAL A 1068 0.55 -18.09 0.79
N ASP A 1069 -0.61 -17.55 1.18
CA ASP A 1069 -1.14 -17.64 2.55
C ASP A 1069 -1.42 -19.10 2.98
N LYS A 1070 -1.78 -19.99 2.05
CA LYS A 1070 -2.07 -21.42 2.34
C LYS A 1070 -0.81 -22.25 2.59
N PHE A 1071 0.33 -21.82 2.07
CA PHE A 1071 1.59 -22.58 2.12
C PHE A 1071 2.59 -22.08 3.16
N GLN A 1072 2.18 -21.19 4.06
CA GLN A 1072 3.02 -20.82 5.21
C GLN A 1072 3.40 -22.08 5.99
N GLY A 1073 4.68 -22.19 6.35
CA GLY A 1073 5.25 -23.37 7.00
C GLY A 1073 5.55 -24.59 6.12
N GLN A 1074 4.91 -24.75 4.95
CA GLN A 1074 5.12 -25.92 4.07
C GLN A 1074 6.42 -25.81 3.26
N GLU A 1075 6.90 -26.93 2.72
CA GLU A 1075 8.08 -27.02 1.86
C GLU A 1075 8.00 -28.18 0.84
N ALA A 1076 8.83 -28.12 -0.19
CA ALA A 1076 8.94 -29.11 -1.26
C ALA A 1076 10.32 -29.03 -1.94
N PRO A 1077 10.85 -30.11 -2.56
CA PRO A 1077 12.05 -30.04 -3.39
C PRO A 1077 11.98 -28.94 -4.47
N ILE A 1078 10.85 -28.82 -5.18
CA ILE A 1078 10.64 -27.81 -6.22
C ILE A 1078 9.41 -26.94 -5.90
N ALA A 1079 9.61 -25.62 -5.94
CA ALA A 1079 8.51 -24.65 -5.88
C ALA A 1079 8.35 -23.93 -7.23
N ILE A 1080 7.12 -23.82 -7.72
CA ILE A 1080 6.78 -23.11 -8.94
C ILE A 1080 5.88 -21.93 -8.58
N VAL A 1081 6.22 -20.73 -9.02
CA VAL A 1081 5.51 -19.49 -8.73
C VAL A 1081 4.96 -18.93 -10.05
N SER A 1082 3.64 -18.92 -10.22
CA SER A 1082 2.97 -18.32 -11.38
C SER A 1082 2.58 -16.89 -11.03
N MET A 1083 3.09 -15.90 -11.77
CA MET A 1083 2.78 -14.48 -11.53
C MET A 1083 1.42 -14.07 -12.10
N THR A 1084 0.83 -14.89 -12.96
CA THR A 1084 -0.52 -14.82 -13.53
C THR A 1084 -0.78 -13.64 -14.46
N ALA A 1085 -0.50 -12.42 -14.01
CA ALA A 1085 -0.88 -11.21 -14.71
C ALA A 1085 0.06 -10.89 -15.87
N SER A 1086 -0.52 -10.38 -16.97
CA SER A 1086 0.22 -10.00 -18.17
C SER A 1086 1.00 -8.71 -18.02
N SER A 1087 0.39 -7.70 -17.41
CA SER A 1087 0.96 -6.36 -17.30
C SER A 1087 0.48 -5.66 -16.01
N PRO A 1088 1.12 -4.56 -15.59
CA PRO A 1088 0.75 -3.83 -14.38
C PRO A 1088 -0.69 -3.33 -14.37
N GLY A 1089 -1.22 -2.92 -15.53
CA GLY A 1089 -2.62 -2.50 -15.66
C GLY A 1089 -3.62 -3.66 -15.54
N ASP A 1090 -3.14 -4.90 -15.60
CA ASP A 1090 -3.94 -6.11 -15.46
C ASP A 1090 -3.92 -6.64 -14.01
N VAL A 1091 -3.20 -5.99 -13.08
CA VAL A 1091 -3.06 -6.42 -11.67
C VAL A 1091 -4.10 -5.70 -10.81
N PRO A 1092 -5.22 -6.35 -10.44
CA PRO A 1092 -6.34 -5.62 -9.89
C PRO A 1092 -6.13 -5.11 -8.45
N ARG A 1093 -5.23 -5.77 -7.70
CA ARG A 1093 -4.85 -5.36 -6.33
C ARG A 1093 -3.68 -4.37 -6.30
N GLY A 1094 -3.28 -3.87 -7.46
CA GLY A 1094 -2.07 -3.09 -7.65
C GLY A 1094 -0.79 -3.94 -7.59
N MET A 1095 0.28 -3.40 -8.14
CA MET A 1095 1.57 -4.10 -8.23
C MET A 1095 2.20 -4.39 -6.87
N GLY A 1096 1.98 -3.53 -5.86
CA GLY A 1096 2.52 -3.75 -4.52
C GLY A 1096 1.99 -5.02 -3.85
N PHE A 1097 0.79 -5.49 -4.22
CA PHE A 1097 0.33 -6.81 -3.77
C PHE A 1097 1.11 -7.95 -4.43
N LEU A 1098 1.29 -7.88 -5.76
CA LEU A 1098 1.84 -8.99 -6.55
C LEU A 1098 3.36 -9.11 -6.39
N LEU A 1099 4.07 -7.98 -6.37
CA LEU A 1099 5.52 -7.90 -6.20
C LEU A 1099 5.96 -7.72 -4.75
N SER A 1100 5.03 -7.77 -3.79
CA SER A 1100 5.33 -7.67 -2.36
C SER A 1100 6.51 -8.56 -2.01
N ARG A 1101 7.59 -7.94 -1.54
CA ARG A 1101 8.84 -8.63 -1.17
C ARG A 1101 8.56 -9.78 -0.22
N ASN A 1102 7.70 -9.55 0.77
CA ASN A 1102 7.31 -10.52 1.79
C ASN A 1102 6.60 -11.73 1.17
N ARG A 1103 5.67 -11.52 0.23
CA ARG A 1103 4.94 -12.61 -0.45
C ARG A 1103 5.87 -13.42 -1.36
N VAL A 1104 6.70 -12.73 -2.14
CA VAL A 1104 7.67 -13.35 -3.03
C VAL A 1104 8.68 -14.18 -2.22
N ASN A 1105 9.21 -13.62 -1.12
CA ASN A 1105 10.08 -14.32 -0.18
C ASN A 1105 9.43 -15.62 0.32
N VAL A 1106 8.17 -15.57 0.78
CA VAL A 1106 7.45 -16.77 1.23
C VAL A 1106 7.30 -17.78 0.09
N ALA A 1107 6.90 -17.34 -1.11
CA ALA A 1107 6.67 -18.22 -2.26
C ALA A 1107 7.94 -18.96 -2.70
N VAL A 1108 9.06 -18.26 -2.91
CA VAL A 1108 10.31 -18.90 -3.37
C VAL A 1108 11.00 -19.72 -2.28
N SER A 1109 10.85 -19.32 -1.00
CA SER A 1109 11.44 -20.05 0.15
C SER A 1109 10.69 -21.32 0.54
N ARG A 1110 9.64 -21.71 -0.22
CA ARG A 1110 9.03 -23.04 -0.09
C ARG A 1110 9.91 -24.14 -0.71
N ALA A 1111 10.76 -23.80 -1.67
CA ALA A 1111 11.66 -24.74 -2.31
C ALA A 1111 12.83 -25.13 -1.39
N GLN A 1112 13.19 -26.42 -1.40
CA GLN A 1112 14.44 -26.91 -0.83
C GLN A 1112 15.59 -26.84 -1.84
N TRP A 1113 15.32 -27.17 -3.11
CA TRP A 1113 16.33 -27.24 -4.17
C TRP A 1113 16.21 -26.13 -5.22
N LYS A 1114 15.05 -26.03 -5.89
CA LYS A 1114 14.83 -25.12 -7.01
C LYS A 1114 13.49 -24.38 -6.89
N ALA A 1115 13.52 -23.07 -7.09
CA ALA A 1115 12.34 -22.23 -7.30
C ALA A 1115 12.25 -21.81 -8.77
N ILE A 1116 11.06 -21.89 -9.37
CA ILE A 1116 10.80 -21.49 -10.76
C ILE A 1116 9.76 -20.38 -10.76
N VAL A 1117 10.11 -19.20 -11.26
CA VAL A 1117 9.18 -18.06 -11.38
C VAL A 1117 8.73 -17.94 -12.84
N ILE A 1118 7.44 -18.13 -13.09
CA ILE A 1118 6.81 -18.00 -14.40
C ILE A 1118 6.14 -16.63 -14.47
N ARG A 1119 6.46 -15.83 -15.49
CA ARG A 1119 5.92 -14.47 -15.64
C ARG A 1119 5.81 -14.01 -17.09
N SER A 1120 4.97 -13.01 -17.35
CA SER A 1120 5.06 -12.17 -18.55
C SER A 1120 6.26 -11.23 -18.49
N ALA A 1121 6.87 -10.95 -19.67
CA ALA A 1121 7.90 -9.93 -19.82
C ALA A 1121 7.36 -8.52 -19.51
N SER A 1122 6.12 -8.25 -19.90
CA SER A 1122 5.49 -6.94 -19.71
C SER A 1122 5.13 -6.64 -18.26
N LEU A 1123 5.17 -7.64 -17.36
CA LEU A 1123 4.81 -7.48 -15.96
C LEU A 1123 5.74 -6.51 -15.22
N THR A 1124 7.04 -6.52 -15.54
CA THR A 1124 8.02 -5.60 -14.94
C THR A 1124 8.20 -4.33 -15.74
N ALA A 1125 7.51 -4.16 -16.88
CA ALA A 1125 7.72 -3.08 -17.84
C ALA A 1125 6.88 -1.82 -17.56
N TYR A 1126 7.05 -1.21 -16.38
CA TYR A 1126 6.40 0.06 -16.00
C TYR A 1126 7.21 0.89 -15.00
N MET A 1127 6.76 2.13 -14.78
CA MET A 1127 7.23 2.99 -13.69
C MET A 1127 6.25 2.95 -12.52
N PRO A 1128 6.65 2.49 -11.33
CA PRO A 1128 5.87 2.66 -10.12
C PRO A 1128 5.62 4.14 -9.79
N SER A 1129 4.46 4.45 -9.22
CA SER A 1129 4.09 5.80 -8.78
C SER A 1129 4.62 6.14 -7.38
N SER A 1130 5.04 5.16 -6.59
CA SER A 1130 5.58 5.33 -5.23
C SER A 1130 6.98 4.72 -5.10
N VAL A 1131 7.78 5.24 -4.16
CA VAL A 1131 9.16 4.78 -3.92
C VAL A 1131 9.17 3.33 -3.47
N ASP A 1132 8.30 2.96 -2.53
CA ASP A 1132 8.16 1.56 -2.10
C ASP A 1132 7.86 0.65 -3.29
N GLY A 1133 6.98 1.08 -4.21
CA GLY A 1133 6.69 0.33 -5.43
C GLY A 1133 7.91 0.15 -6.34
N LEU A 1134 8.82 1.12 -6.40
CA LEU A 1134 10.11 1.00 -7.11
C LEU A 1134 11.04 0.01 -6.42
N LEU A 1135 11.19 0.12 -5.10
CA LEU A 1135 12.05 -0.77 -4.32
C LEU A 1135 11.55 -2.23 -4.34
N GLU A 1136 10.24 -2.44 -4.35
CA GLU A 1136 9.63 -3.76 -4.54
C GLU A 1136 9.86 -4.30 -5.96
N LEU A 1137 9.65 -3.46 -6.98
CA LEU A 1137 9.93 -3.83 -8.37
C LEU A 1137 11.40 -4.20 -8.56
N GLY A 1138 12.33 -3.39 -8.04
CA GLY A 1138 13.76 -3.64 -8.18
C GLY A 1138 14.24 -4.84 -7.38
N ALA A 1139 13.69 -5.07 -6.18
CA ALA A 1139 13.94 -6.31 -5.44
C ALA A 1139 13.46 -7.55 -6.21
N PHE A 1140 12.30 -7.47 -6.87
CA PHE A 1140 11.78 -8.56 -7.70
C PHE A 1140 12.63 -8.79 -8.96
N ILE A 1141 13.00 -7.73 -9.70
CA ILE A 1141 13.89 -7.83 -10.87
C ILE A 1141 15.26 -8.36 -10.44
N GLY A 1142 15.82 -7.86 -9.34
CA GLY A 1142 17.06 -8.34 -8.76
C GLY A 1142 16.99 -9.81 -8.34
N LEU A 1143 15.85 -10.28 -7.83
CA LEU A 1143 15.59 -11.70 -7.56
C LEU A 1143 15.46 -12.54 -8.83
N CYS A 1144 15.02 -11.95 -9.94
CA CYS A 1144 14.88 -12.63 -11.23
C CYS A 1144 16.17 -12.65 -12.07
N GLY A 1145 17.06 -11.67 -11.91
CA GLY A 1145 18.26 -11.52 -12.75
C GLY A 1145 19.33 -12.58 -12.49
N GLU A 1146 20.09 -13.00 -13.50
CA GLU A 1146 21.16 -13.97 -13.30
C GLU A 1146 22.31 -13.38 -12.47
N ARG A 1147 22.79 -14.11 -11.44
CA ARG A 1147 24.07 -13.75 -10.83
C ARG A 1147 25.15 -14.34 -11.70
N SER A 1148 25.91 -13.48 -12.37
CA SER A 1148 27.21 -13.83 -12.95
C SER A 1148 27.99 -14.71 -11.97
N SER A 1149 28.43 -15.87 -12.44
CA SER A 1149 29.11 -16.90 -11.67
C SER A 1149 30.39 -16.38 -11.01
N ALA A 1150 30.53 -16.61 -9.70
CA ALA A 1150 31.75 -16.80 -8.90
C ALA A 1150 32.97 -15.84 -9.03
N LYS A 1151 33.07 -14.92 -9.99
CA LYS A 1151 34.19 -13.97 -10.12
C LYS A 1151 34.04 -12.74 -9.24
N ASP A 1152 32.81 -12.31 -8.92
CA ASP A 1152 32.59 -11.12 -8.09
C ASP A 1152 32.78 -11.36 -6.59
N ARG A 1153 32.84 -12.63 -6.13
CA ARG A 1153 33.06 -12.94 -4.71
C ARG A 1153 34.53 -12.88 -4.28
N SER A 1154 35.49 -12.87 -5.21
CA SER A 1154 36.91 -12.85 -4.83
C SER A 1154 37.42 -11.47 -4.49
N CYS A 1155 36.63 -10.40 -4.67
CA CYS A 1155 37.06 -9.04 -4.34
C CYS A 1155 36.67 -8.60 -2.91
N ASP A 1156 35.72 -9.26 -2.26
CA ASP A 1156 35.07 -8.71 -1.06
C ASP A 1156 35.45 -9.34 0.30
N GLN A 1157 36.27 -10.40 0.38
CA GLN A 1157 36.58 -11.00 1.69
C GLN A 1157 38.01 -11.49 1.95
N ALA A 1158 38.97 -11.33 1.03
CA ALA A 1158 40.32 -11.85 1.26
C ALA A 1158 41.45 -11.03 0.63
N ASP A 1159 41.64 -9.75 1.03
CA ASP A 1159 42.99 -9.15 1.00
C ASP A 1159 43.22 -7.90 1.88
N LEU A 1160 42.42 -7.67 2.93
CA LEU A 1160 42.59 -6.51 3.82
C LEU A 1160 43.69 -6.65 4.90
N ARG A 1161 44.60 -7.63 4.77
CA ARG A 1161 45.68 -7.84 5.75
C ARG A 1161 47.02 -8.33 5.16
N SER A 1162 47.51 -7.73 4.08
CA SER A 1162 48.96 -7.64 3.86
C SER A 1162 49.28 -6.87 2.59
N ARG A 1163 49.56 -5.58 2.71
CA ARG A 1163 50.45 -4.85 1.79
C ARG A 1163 50.88 -3.56 2.48
N THR A 1164 51.93 -3.67 3.29
CA THR A 1164 52.78 -2.54 3.67
C THR A 1164 53.35 -1.92 2.39
N VAL A 1165 53.02 -0.66 2.17
CA VAL A 1165 53.60 0.17 1.10
C VAL A 1165 54.94 0.71 1.59
N GLU A 1166 56.04 0.32 0.94
CA GLU A 1166 57.29 1.09 0.99
C GLU A 1166 57.21 2.26 -0.01
N PRO A 1167 57.76 3.45 0.35
CA PRO A 1167 57.59 4.67 -0.43
C PRO A 1167 58.57 4.72 -1.60
N TRP A 1168 58.11 5.15 -2.78
CA TRP A 1168 58.99 5.49 -3.89
C TRP A 1168 58.96 7.00 -4.15
N SER A 1169 60.18 7.52 -4.13
CA SER A 1169 60.71 8.83 -4.50
C SER A 1169 60.24 9.38 -5.84
#